data_AF-A0AAW2HBJ6-F1
#
_entry.id   AF-A0AAW2HBJ6-F1
#
_cell.length_a   1.000
_cell.length_b   1.000
_cell.length_c   1.000
_cell.angle_alpha   90.00
_cell.angle_beta   90.00
_cell.angle_gamma   90.00
#
_symmetry.space_group_name_H-M   'P 1'
#
loop_
_entity.id
_entity.type
_entity.pdbx_description
1 polymer ?
#
loop_
_entity_poly.entity_id
_entity_poly.type
_entity_poly.pdbx_seq_one_letter_code
_entity_poly.pdbx_strand_id
1 'polypeptide(L)'
;MKTILINVACLALCLLQVSSENTKLQDVFNWKFIDYAWMKPEDRAAAIEKGEFIPKNNLPLGLEVWKDKLFITVPRWKSGVVSTLNYVKLNAEDPCLPPPEPDTTAPPPTDPTTPPPDPTDPTDPPPDPTDPPDPTADPPTDPDTVFPTADPLTTYPPFEIDDITVTPPAPPTPPATDLPVTILGRFRSLRSRKLKVQDEDETKEKKKRKGKKKKKAEAEPAKVKKPKKNAEKKEDVAVKPEKKPKKKKDKEAKKKEKEEKKKKKKKKKKKKKCKDDDDCDDDCKDDCDDDCDDDCKDDCKDDCEDDCDDDCKDDCDDDCKDDCDDETPAPTPTPDPPTPTPDPCLTRSPAFIPYPNFETNRVAPEKEGETITSVFRVRADACDRLWVMDTGIADILGDTKVVSKPRILIYNLNDDTLIRSYELKDTDSKADSFYANIVVDVDAANCDKAFAYIPDLGGYGIVVYDFANNDSWRVKHNYFHFDPLKGNMTVGGVNFQWTDGVFSVALSKPREDGYRTAFFHALASTKEFKVDTKTLQTKDADKRSYFDFHLIGDRGDNSQSSASFIQEDSGVMFYTQLQKDGVYCWNTNKDLVPENLVEIASDNDTMIFTNDLKVDPKGRLWVLTDRLPTFIYKDLGEEETNYHIFTGKVDEIIAGTNCAA
;
A
#
# COMPACT_ATOMS: atom_id res chain seq x y z
N MET A 1 -39.62 25.40 -44.34
CA MET A 1 -40.09 25.09 -42.96
C MET A 1 -40.00 23.60 -42.64
N LYS A 2 -40.87 22.70 -43.16
CA LYS A 2 -40.90 21.27 -42.77
C LYS A 2 -39.52 20.58 -42.75
N THR A 3 -38.67 20.77 -43.76
CA THR A 3 -37.32 20.17 -43.83
C THR A 3 -36.34 20.69 -42.77
N ILE A 4 -36.53 21.90 -42.25
CA ILE A 4 -35.64 22.50 -41.23
C ILE A 4 -35.97 21.92 -39.85
N LEU A 5 -37.26 21.73 -39.54
CA LEU A 5 -37.72 21.12 -38.28
C LEU A 5 -37.18 19.70 -38.09
N ILE A 6 -37.07 18.91 -39.17
CA ILE A 6 -36.52 17.54 -39.11
C ILE A 6 -35.03 17.57 -38.73
N ASN A 7 -34.23 18.44 -39.34
CA ASN A 7 -32.80 18.52 -39.05
C ASN A 7 -32.52 19.07 -37.63
N VAL A 8 -33.34 20.00 -37.13
CA VAL A 8 -33.24 20.48 -35.74
C VAL A 8 -33.61 19.37 -34.74
N ALA A 9 -34.63 18.54 -35.04
CA ALA A 9 -34.97 17.40 -34.20
C ALA A 9 -33.83 16.36 -34.13
N CYS A 10 -33.18 16.05 -35.25
CA CYS A 10 -32.02 15.15 -35.25
C CYS A 10 -30.82 15.74 -34.48
N LEU A 11 -30.57 17.05 -34.56
CA LEU A 11 -29.49 17.68 -33.79
C LEU A 11 -29.78 17.69 -32.28
N ALA A 12 -31.05 17.87 -31.89
CA ALA A 12 -31.47 17.80 -30.49
C ALA A 12 -31.37 16.38 -29.91
N LEU A 13 -31.66 15.33 -30.69
CA LEU A 13 -31.46 13.94 -30.25
C LEU A 13 -29.98 13.60 -30.02
N CYS A 14 -29.05 14.23 -30.75
CA CYS A 14 -27.61 14.09 -30.52
C CYS A 14 -27.06 14.93 -29.36
N LEU A 15 -27.92 15.65 -28.62
CA LEU A 15 -27.55 16.42 -27.42
C LEU A 15 -28.08 15.81 -26.11
N LEU A 16 -28.67 14.61 -26.17
CA LEU A 16 -28.64 13.71 -25.02
C LEU A 16 -27.21 13.22 -24.85
N GLN A 17 -26.45 13.91 -24.01
CA GLN A 17 -25.21 13.37 -23.47
C GLN A 17 -25.55 12.04 -22.80
N VAL A 18 -24.90 10.96 -23.22
CA VAL A 18 -24.83 9.75 -22.41
C VAL A 18 -23.90 10.10 -21.25
N SER A 19 -24.48 10.63 -20.17
CA SER A 19 -23.90 10.45 -18.85
C SER A 19 -23.78 8.95 -18.64
N SER A 20 -22.54 8.46 -18.51
CA SER A 20 -22.31 7.07 -18.11
C SER A 20 -22.64 6.95 -16.63
N GLU A 21 -23.94 6.94 -16.31
CA GLU A 21 -24.39 6.45 -15.03
C GLU A 21 -23.79 5.06 -14.84
N ASN A 22 -23.23 4.81 -13.66
CA ASN A 22 -22.42 3.62 -13.37
C ASN A 22 -23.32 2.38 -13.16
N THR A 23 -24.19 2.10 -14.13
CA THR A 23 -25.40 1.25 -14.07
C THR A 23 -25.20 -0.19 -13.60
N LYS A 24 -23.94 -0.67 -13.58
CA LYS A 24 -23.57 -2.00 -13.08
C LYS A 24 -23.12 -2.04 -11.62
N LEU A 25 -22.78 -0.90 -11.03
CA LEU A 25 -22.23 -0.79 -9.68
C LEU A 25 -22.94 0.31 -8.87
N GLN A 26 -23.63 -0.12 -7.82
CA GLN A 26 -24.31 0.77 -6.89
C GLN A 26 -23.28 1.40 -5.93
N ASP A 27 -23.20 2.73 -5.88
CA ASP A 27 -22.57 3.43 -4.75
C ASP A 27 -23.44 3.20 -3.50
N VAL A 28 -22.84 2.59 -2.47
CA VAL A 28 -23.54 2.24 -1.22
C VAL A 28 -23.02 3.01 -0.01
N PHE A 29 -21.79 3.51 -0.06
CA PHE A 29 -21.24 4.39 0.98
C PHE A 29 -20.29 5.40 0.36
N ASN A 30 -20.48 6.67 0.67
CA ASN A 30 -19.59 7.74 0.25
C ASN A 30 -19.38 8.81 1.34
N TRP A 31 -18.24 9.48 1.33
CA TRP A 31 -17.82 10.42 2.37
C TRP A 31 -17.05 11.61 1.78
N LYS A 32 -17.31 12.83 2.29
CA LYS A 32 -16.40 13.98 2.08
C LYS A 32 -15.11 13.78 2.88
N PHE A 33 -15.25 13.52 4.17
CA PHE A 33 -14.21 13.01 5.05
C PHE A 33 -14.78 11.91 5.93
N ILE A 34 -13.96 10.93 6.32
CA ILE A 34 -14.40 9.87 7.24
C ILE A 34 -14.30 10.36 8.69
N ASP A 35 -15.17 9.82 9.54
CA ASP A 35 -15.15 10.02 10.98
C ASP A 35 -15.25 8.64 11.68
N TYR A 36 -15.05 8.61 12.99
CA TYR A 36 -14.96 7.38 13.77
C TYR A 36 -16.12 7.23 14.76
N ALA A 37 -16.39 5.99 15.18
CA ALA A 37 -17.36 5.67 16.23
C ALA A 37 -16.79 6.02 17.62
N TRP A 38 -16.72 7.31 17.93
CA TRP A 38 -16.25 7.83 19.23
C TRP A 38 -17.16 7.38 20.36
N MET A 39 -16.57 7.01 21.52
CA MET A 39 -17.35 6.66 22.71
C MET A 39 -18.07 7.86 23.32
N LYS A 40 -17.54 9.07 23.12
CA LYS A 40 -18.11 10.33 23.56
C LYS A 40 -17.79 11.48 22.58
N PRO A 41 -18.66 12.49 22.44
CA PRO A 41 -18.37 13.67 21.59
C PRO A 41 -17.13 14.45 22.04
N GLU A 42 -16.85 14.50 23.35
CA GLU A 42 -15.71 15.25 23.90
C GLU A 42 -14.37 14.61 23.52
N ASP A 43 -14.31 13.28 23.39
CA ASP A 43 -13.11 12.55 22.96
C ASP A 43 -12.71 12.95 21.52
N ARG A 44 -13.70 13.17 20.63
CA ARG A 44 -13.50 13.67 19.27
C ARG A 44 -12.97 15.11 19.28
N ALA A 45 -13.59 15.98 20.07
CA ALA A 45 -13.18 17.39 20.16
C ALA A 45 -11.74 17.51 20.67
N ALA A 46 -11.41 16.79 21.74
CA ALA A 46 -10.06 16.75 22.31
C ALA A 46 -9.02 16.11 21.36
N ALA A 47 -9.41 15.16 20.52
CA ALA A 47 -8.53 14.60 19.50
C ALA A 47 -8.24 15.62 18.37
N ILE A 48 -9.21 16.44 17.99
CA ILE A 48 -9.04 17.53 17.00
C ILE A 48 -8.16 18.64 17.58
N GLU A 49 -8.43 19.10 18.80
CA GLU A 49 -7.66 20.14 19.49
C GLU A 49 -6.16 19.80 19.58
N LYS A 50 -5.83 18.54 19.86
CA LYS A 50 -4.44 18.04 19.93
C LYS A 50 -3.80 17.71 18.58
N GLY A 51 -4.56 17.76 17.48
CA GLY A 51 -4.11 17.27 16.17
C GLY A 51 -3.92 15.75 16.09
N GLU A 52 -4.47 14.98 17.05
CA GLU A 52 -4.53 13.52 17.01
C GLU A 52 -5.51 13.04 15.92
N PHE A 53 -6.59 13.81 15.68
CA PHE A 53 -7.53 13.62 14.58
C PHE A 53 -7.60 14.87 13.68
N ILE A 54 -7.32 14.70 12.39
CA ILE A 54 -7.42 15.72 11.34
C ILE A 54 -8.23 15.09 10.20
N PRO A 55 -9.53 15.38 10.04
CA PRO A 55 -10.41 14.66 9.10
C PRO A 55 -9.84 14.52 7.68
N LYS A 56 -9.33 15.61 7.10
CA LYS A 56 -8.73 15.61 5.74
C LYS A 56 -7.43 14.81 5.57
N ASN A 57 -6.85 14.30 6.66
CA ASN A 57 -5.68 13.41 6.63
C ASN A 57 -6.06 11.92 6.65
N ASN A 58 -7.35 11.58 6.81
CA ASN A 58 -7.85 10.21 6.92
C ASN A 58 -8.42 9.74 5.57
N LEU A 59 -7.54 9.15 4.74
CA LEU A 59 -7.89 8.55 3.46
C LEU A 59 -8.04 7.02 3.58
N PRO A 60 -9.22 6.44 3.29
CA PRO A 60 -9.40 5.00 3.13
C PRO A 60 -8.54 4.42 1.99
N LEU A 61 -8.00 3.21 2.10
CA LEU A 61 -7.12 2.62 1.05
C LEU A 61 -7.39 1.14 0.68
N GLY A 62 -7.90 0.34 1.60
CA GLY A 62 -8.18 -1.08 1.36
C GLY A 62 -9.52 -1.49 1.95
N LEU A 63 -10.20 -2.43 1.30
CA LEU A 63 -11.45 -3.01 1.80
C LEU A 63 -11.41 -4.54 1.88
N GLU A 64 -12.27 -5.09 2.73
CA GLU A 64 -12.53 -6.53 2.81
C GLU A 64 -13.89 -6.82 3.45
N VAL A 65 -14.59 -7.87 2.99
CA VAL A 65 -15.94 -8.21 3.46
C VAL A 65 -15.97 -9.54 4.21
N TRP A 66 -16.50 -9.52 5.43
CA TRP A 66 -16.71 -10.71 6.24
C TRP A 66 -18.07 -10.65 6.98
N LYS A 67 -18.97 -11.58 6.65
CA LYS A 67 -20.31 -11.72 7.24
C LYS A 67 -21.15 -10.43 7.17
N ASP A 68 -21.15 -9.61 8.21
CA ASP A 68 -21.79 -8.28 8.31
C ASP A 68 -20.79 -7.12 8.49
N LYS A 69 -19.50 -7.41 8.68
CA LYS A 69 -18.40 -6.43 8.79
C LYS A 69 -17.81 -6.15 7.40
N LEU A 70 -17.83 -4.89 6.97
CA LEU A 70 -16.99 -4.37 5.87
C LEU A 70 -15.78 -3.68 6.51
N PHE A 71 -14.61 -4.34 6.46
CA PHE A 71 -13.35 -3.78 6.94
C PHE A 71 -12.84 -2.72 5.99
N ILE A 72 -12.32 -1.62 6.55
CA ILE A 72 -11.76 -0.49 5.81
C ILE A 72 -10.48 -0.03 6.52
N THR A 73 -9.39 0.11 5.76
CA THR A 73 -8.09 0.56 6.27
C THR A 73 -7.90 2.06 6.01
N VAL A 74 -7.26 2.76 6.95
CA VAL A 74 -6.88 4.18 6.84
C VAL A 74 -5.38 4.28 7.12
N PRO A 75 -4.51 4.27 6.11
CA PRO A 75 -3.06 4.25 6.33
C PRO A 75 -2.56 5.59 6.86
N ARG A 76 -1.50 5.57 7.66
CA ARG A 76 -0.91 6.77 8.28
C ARG A 76 0.00 7.52 7.30
N TRP A 77 -0.58 7.98 6.20
CA TRP A 77 0.08 8.82 5.20
C TRP A 77 0.53 10.16 5.76
N LYS A 78 -0.29 10.78 6.62
CA LYS A 78 -0.05 12.04 7.31
C LYS A 78 -0.31 11.85 8.82
N SER A 79 0.05 12.83 9.64
CA SER A 79 -0.41 12.94 11.03
C SER A 79 -1.94 13.12 11.12
N GLY A 80 -2.54 13.02 12.31
CA GLY A 80 -3.99 13.23 12.47
C GLY A 80 -4.89 12.07 12.05
N VAL A 81 -4.34 10.87 11.84
CA VAL A 81 -5.13 9.63 11.76
C VAL A 81 -5.23 9.04 13.16
N VAL A 82 -6.41 8.62 13.62
CA VAL A 82 -6.54 7.95 14.93
C VAL A 82 -6.53 6.42 14.82
N SER A 83 -7.33 5.82 13.93
CA SER A 83 -7.43 4.37 13.78
C SER A 83 -7.17 3.90 12.35
N THR A 84 -6.24 2.96 12.19
CA THR A 84 -5.73 2.54 10.87
C THR A 84 -6.38 1.26 10.35
N LEU A 85 -6.94 0.44 11.25
CA LEU A 85 -7.77 -0.72 10.91
C LEU A 85 -9.17 -0.52 11.50
N ASN A 86 -10.19 -0.53 10.66
CA ASN A 86 -11.57 -0.21 11.03
C ASN A 86 -12.56 -1.14 10.32
N TYR A 87 -13.84 -1.05 10.69
CA TYR A 87 -14.94 -1.62 9.92
C TYR A 87 -16.22 -0.77 10.02
N VAL A 88 -17.14 -1.00 9.09
CA VAL A 88 -18.53 -0.56 9.15
C VAL A 88 -19.45 -1.79 9.09
N LYS A 89 -20.71 -1.64 9.54
CA LYS A 89 -21.72 -2.72 9.49
C LYS A 89 -22.54 -2.62 8.21
N LEU A 90 -22.64 -3.73 7.48
CA LEU A 90 -23.42 -3.85 6.24
C LEU A 90 -24.93 -4.04 6.47
N ASN A 91 -25.31 -4.58 7.64
CA ASN A 91 -26.69 -4.88 8.00
C ASN A 91 -27.15 -4.09 9.25
N ALA A 92 -26.57 -2.90 9.49
CA ALA A 92 -27.21 -1.98 10.41
C ALA A 92 -28.52 -1.49 9.76
N GLU A 93 -29.62 -1.47 10.51
CA GLU A 93 -30.75 -0.61 10.14
C GLU A 93 -30.23 0.82 10.15
N ASP A 94 -30.06 1.41 8.98
CA ASP A 94 -29.64 2.79 8.83
C ASP A 94 -30.73 3.70 9.44
N PRO A 95 -30.44 4.47 10.50
CA PRO A 95 -31.42 5.37 11.09
C PRO A 95 -31.90 6.47 10.13
N CYS A 96 -31.27 6.59 8.96
CA CYS A 96 -31.57 7.54 7.90
C CYS A 96 -32.25 6.91 6.67
N LEU A 97 -32.42 5.58 6.63
CA LEU A 97 -33.36 4.97 5.70
C LEU A 97 -34.79 5.16 6.22
N PRO A 98 -35.74 5.62 5.39
CA PRO A 98 -37.15 5.52 5.76
C PRO A 98 -37.51 4.04 5.94
N PRO A 99 -38.35 3.69 6.93
CA PRO A 99 -38.81 2.32 7.09
C PRO A 99 -39.49 1.86 5.78
N PRO A 100 -39.31 0.59 5.36
CA PRO A 100 -39.90 0.10 4.12
C PRO A 100 -41.41 0.32 4.13
N GLU A 101 -41.96 0.80 3.01
CA GLU A 101 -43.41 1.04 2.91
C GLU A 101 -44.17 -0.25 3.29
N PRO A 102 -45.18 -0.17 4.16
CA PRO A 102 -45.85 -1.36 4.68
C PRO A 102 -46.48 -2.13 3.52
N ASP A 103 -46.14 -3.41 3.39
CA ASP A 103 -46.65 -4.26 2.32
C ASP A 103 -48.18 -4.40 2.40
N THR A 104 -48.87 -3.60 1.60
CA THR A 104 -50.33 -3.59 1.50
C THR A 104 -50.92 -4.83 0.82
N THR A 105 -50.08 -5.78 0.38
CA THR A 105 -50.48 -7.09 -0.14
C THR A 105 -50.37 -8.22 0.89
N ALA A 106 -49.71 -7.99 2.03
CA ALA A 106 -49.62 -8.96 3.12
C ALA A 106 -50.96 -9.07 3.88
N PRO A 107 -51.57 -10.27 4.02
CA PRO A 107 -52.74 -10.46 4.87
C PRO A 107 -52.35 -10.30 6.35
N PRO A 108 -53.26 -9.80 7.22
CA PRO A 108 -52.95 -9.52 8.62
C PRO A 108 -52.55 -10.81 9.37
N PRO A 109 -51.58 -10.74 10.31
CA PRO A 109 -51.16 -11.88 11.09
C PRO A 109 -52.32 -12.43 11.93
N THR A 110 -52.44 -13.76 11.99
CA THR A 110 -53.44 -14.44 12.82
C THR A 110 -52.98 -14.53 14.26
N ASP A 111 -53.91 -14.31 15.19
CA ASP A 111 -53.65 -14.18 16.62
C ASP A 111 -53.14 -15.50 17.26
N PRO A 112 -51.99 -15.51 17.94
CA PRO A 112 -51.38 -16.73 18.50
C PRO A 112 -51.98 -17.14 19.86
N THR A 113 -53.31 -17.22 19.98
CA THR A 113 -54.02 -17.58 21.22
C THR A 113 -54.55 -19.03 21.19
N THR A 114 -53.64 -20.00 20.99
CA THR A 114 -53.93 -21.44 21.17
C THR A 114 -52.73 -22.17 21.78
N PRO A 115 -52.86 -22.86 22.93
CA PRO A 115 -51.76 -23.62 23.53
C PRO A 115 -51.53 -24.96 22.80
N PRO A 116 -50.30 -25.51 22.84
CA PRO A 116 -49.97 -26.79 22.20
C PRO A 116 -50.52 -28.00 22.99
N PRO A 117 -50.89 -29.10 22.31
CA PRO A 117 -51.14 -30.39 22.96
C PRO A 117 -49.82 -31.11 23.32
N ASP A 118 -49.82 -31.78 24.47
CA ASP A 118 -48.72 -32.59 25.02
C ASP A 118 -48.62 -33.96 24.30
N PRO A 119 -47.45 -34.64 24.24
CA PRO A 119 -47.21 -35.74 23.30
C PRO A 119 -47.55 -37.13 23.86
N THR A 120 -47.89 -38.07 22.96
CA THR A 120 -47.92 -39.51 23.26
C THR A 120 -47.25 -40.33 22.15
N ASP A 121 -46.42 -41.26 22.61
CA ASP A 121 -45.50 -42.18 21.89
C ASP A 121 -46.26 -43.42 21.29
N PRO A 122 -45.63 -44.45 20.69
CA PRO A 122 -45.27 -44.50 19.26
C PRO A 122 -45.79 -45.74 18.51
N THR A 123 -45.69 -45.77 17.17
CA THR A 123 -45.58 -47.02 16.39
C THR A 123 -44.75 -46.87 15.11
N ASP A 124 -43.89 -47.86 14.89
CA ASP A 124 -43.25 -48.33 13.65
C ASP A 124 -42.03 -47.59 13.02
N PRO A 125 -41.12 -48.32 12.33
CA PRO A 125 -39.70 -47.96 12.21
C PRO A 125 -39.21 -47.65 10.77
N PRO A 126 -37.99 -47.10 10.60
CA PRO A 126 -37.42 -46.80 9.28
C PRO A 126 -36.82 -48.05 8.57
N PRO A 127 -36.85 -48.10 7.22
CA PRO A 127 -36.03 -49.01 6.43
C PRO A 127 -34.67 -48.38 6.04
N ASP A 128 -33.59 -49.13 6.25
CA ASP A 128 -32.22 -48.87 5.76
C ASP A 128 -31.54 -50.25 5.52
N PRO A 129 -30.28 -50.35 5.04
CA PRO A 129 -29.91 -50.66 3.66
C PRO A 129 -29.42 -52.11 3.45
N THR A 130 -29.05 -52.45 2.20
CA THR A 130 -28.29 -53.61 1.62
C THR A 130 -28.94 -54.03 0.27
N ASP A 131 -28.28 -54.56 -0.77
CA ASP A 131 -26.84 -54.71 -1.11
C ASP A 131 -26.68 -54.89 -2.65
N PRO A 132 -25.51 -54.60 -3.25
CA PRO A 132 -25.07 -55.07 -4.57
C PRO A 132 -24.12 -56.30 -4.45
N PRO A 133 -23.47 -56.85 -5.52
CA PRO A 133 -23.64 -56.71 -6.98
C PRO A 133 -23.84 -58.06 -7.73
N ASP A 134 -24.04 -58.05 -9.05
CA ASP A 134 -23.57 -59.13 -9.97
C ASP A 134 -23.46 -58.64 -11.45
N PRO A 135 -22.44 -59.03 -12.25
CA PRO A 135 -22.29 -58.56 -13.64
C PRO A 135 -22.20 -59.67 -14.72
N THR A 136 -23.09 -59.68 -15.72
CA THR A 136 -22.96 -60.57 -16.90
C THR A 136 -23.47 -59.96 -18.23
N ALA A 137 -22.56 -59.72 -19.19
CA ALA A 137 -22.76 -59.88 -20.65
C ALA A 137 -21.47 -59.53 -21.41
N ASP A 138 -20.88 -60.51 -22.12
CA ASP A 138 -19.65 -60.34 -22.92
C ASP A 138 -19.91 -59.92 -24.40
N PRO A 139 -18.91 -59.40 -25.13
CA PRO A 139 -19.06 -58.80 -26.45
C PRO A 139 -18.89 -59.77 -27.64
N PRO A 140 -19.29 -59.37 -28.87
CA PRO A 140 -18.93 -60.04 -30.11
C PRO A 140 -17.49 -59.74 -30.57
N THR A 141 -16.91 -60.64 -31.37
CA THR A 141 -15.47 -60.70 -31.69
C THR A 141 -15.12 -60.45 -33.16
N ASP A 142 -14.09 -59.60 -33.41
CA ASP A 142 -13.05 -59.71 -34.48
C ASP A 142 -13.46 -59.76 -35.98
N PRO A 143 -12.53 -59.71 -36.97
CA PRO A 143 -11.11 -59.30 -36.95
C PRO A 143 -10.71 -58.26 -38.05
N ASP A 144 -9.38 -58.02 -38.17
CA ASP A 144 -8.63 -57.43 -39.30
C ASP A 144 -8.81 -55.91 -39.60
N THR A 145 -7.76 -55.08 -39.79
CA THR A 145 -6.50 -55.30 -40.56
C THR A 145 -5.28 -54.46 -40.12
N VAL A 146 -4.10 -55.12 -40.06
CA VAL A 146 -2.76 -54.72 -40.61
C VAL A 146 -2.10 -53.36 -40.23
N PHE A 147 -0.91 -53.44 -39.60
CA PHE A 147 0.13 -52.39 -39.55
C PHE A 147 1.04 -52.40 -40.81
N PRO A 148 1.63 -51.24 -41.20
CA PRO A 148 3.10 -51.06 -41.06
C PRO A 148 3.49 -49.64 -40.59
N THR A 149 4.19 -49.45 -39.45
CA THR A 149 5.67 -49.44 -39.27
C THR A 149 6.47 -48.33 -40.00
N ALA A 150 6.87 -47.32 -39.20
CA ALA A 150 8.21 -46.70 -39.10
C ALA A 150 8.79 -45.77 -40.20
N ASP A 151 9.08 -44.51 -39.79
CA ASP A 151 10.37 -43.79 -39.88
C ASP A 151 11.01 -43.39 -41.26
N PRO A 152 11.97 -42.42 -41.29
CA PRO A 152 12.17 -41.25 -40.40
C PRO A 152 12.58 -39.93 -41.15
N LEU A 153 12.81 -38.86 -40.36
CA LEU A 153 13.77 -37.75 -40.59
C LEU A 153 13.74 -36.94 -41.91
N THR A 154 13.41 -35.65 -41.81
CA THR A 154 14.10 -34.58 -42.58
C THR A 154 14.40 -33.35 -41.71
N THR A 155 15.66 -32.90 -41.74
CA THR A 155 16.14 -31.67 -41.08
C THR A 155 16.42 -30.59 -42.13
N TYR A 156 16.02 -29.34 -41.89
CA TYR A 156 16.40 -28.17 -42.70
C TYR A 156 16.90 -27.02 -41.80
N PRO A 157 17.71 -26.08 -42.34
CA PRO A 157 18.76 -25.39 -41.56
C PRO A 157 18.31 -24.08 -40.89
N PRO A 158 19.08 -23.57 -39.91
CA PRO A 158 18.92 -22.21 -39.39
C PRO A 158 19.27 -21.15 -40.45
N PHE A 159 18.59 -20.01 -40.38
CA PHE A 159 18.99 -18.79 -41.10
C PHE A 159 19.91 -17.93 -40.22
N GLU A 160 20.98 -17.41 -40.81
CA GLU A 160 21.78 -16.34 -40.23
C GLU A 160 21.08 -14.98 -40.44
N ILE A 161 21.29 -14.02 -39.53
CA ILE A 161 20.88 -12.62 -39.68
C ILE A 161 22.10 -11.76 -39.32
N ASP A 162 22.51 -10.89 -40.25
CA ASP A 162 23.70 -10.06 -40.11
C ASP A 162 23.58 -8.95 -39.06
N ASP A 163 24.74 -8.58 -38.49
CA ASP A 163 24.89 -7.45 -37.57
C ASP A 163 24.58 -6.11 -38.27
N ILE A 164 23.56 -5.38 -37.81
CA ILE A 164 23.30 -3.98 -38.21
C ILE A 164 23.39 -3.08 -36.98
N THR A 165 24.56 -2.48 -36.78
CA THR A 165 24.81 -1.55 -35.67
C THR A 165 24.17 -0.18 -35.92
N VAL A 166 22.94 0.01 -35.43
CA VAL A 166 22.29 1.34 -35.40
C VAL A 166 22.54 2.02 -34.06
N THR A 167 23.34 3.09 -34.04
CA THR A 167 23.47 3.97 -32.86
C THR A 167 22.24 4.87 -32.74
N PRO A 168 21.48 4.84 -31.63
CA PRO A 168 20.37 5.76 -31.42
C PRO A 168 20.87 7.19 -31.15
N PRO A 169 20.14 8.23 -31.59
CA PRO A 169 20.42 9.61 -31.20
C PRO A 169 20.13 9.82 -29.70
N ALA A 170 20.79 10.82 -29.10
CA ALA A 170 20.58 11.14 -27.69
C ALA A 170 19.17 11.73 -27.45
N PRO A 171 18.48 11.37 -26.35
CA PRO A 171 17.19 11.96 -26.01
C PRO A 171 17.34 13.44 -25.59
N PRO A 172 16.36 14.31 -25.90
CA PRO A 172 16.36 15.68 -25.41
C PRO A 172 16.21 15.71 -23.88
N THR A 173 16.93 16.59 -23.21
CA THR A 173 16.74 16.86 -21.78
C THR A 173 15.37 17.53 -21.53
N PRO A 174 14.51 16.98 -20.66
CA PRO A 174 13.30 17.67 -20.23
C PRO A 174 13.64 18.91 -19.38
N PRO A 175 12.76 19.92 -19.33
CA PRO A 175 12.95 21.08 -18.47
C PRO A 175 12.88 20.68 -16.99
N ALA A 176 13.68 21.35 -16.15
CA ALA A 176 13.67 21.13 -14.71
C ALA A 176 12.37 21.69 -14.10
N THR A 177 11.59 20.81 -13.48
CA THR A 177 10.49 21.16 -12.58
C THR A 177 10.76 20.47 -11.24
N ASP A 178 10.97 21.27 -10.18
CA ASP A 178 11.22 20.75 -8.83
C ASP A 178 9.92 20.26 -8.19
N LEU A 179 9.42 19.11 -8.66
CA LEU A 179 8.36 18.37 -7.99
C LEU A 179 8.92 17.51 -6.84
N PRO A 180 8.20 17.36 -5.72
CA PRO A 180 8.69 16.62 -4.56
C PRO A 180 8.98 15.16 -4.89
N VAL A 181 10.21 14.75 -4.57
CA VAL A 181 10.75 13.39 -4.75
C VAL A 181 9.76 12.31 -4.28
N THR A 182 9.62 11.26 -5.10
CA THR A 182 8.70 10.12 -4.91
C THR A 182 8.75 9.51 -3.50
N ILE A 183 7.66 8.83 -3.11
CA ILE A 183 7.52 8.05 -1.86
C ILE A 183 8.79 7.21 -1.60
N LEU A 184 9.23 6.44 -2.60
CA LEU A 184 10.47 5.65 -2.60
C LEU A 184 11.75 6.47 -2.38
N GLY A 185 11.86 7.65 -2.99
CA GLY A 185 13.03 8.50 -2.87
C GLY A 185 13.19 9.14 -1.47
N ARG A 186 12.09 9.39 -0.74
CA ARG A 186 12.17 9.81 0.67
C ARG A 186 12.69 8.69 1.58
N PHE A 187 12.21 7.45 1.42
CA PHE A 187 12.65 6.31 2.23
C PHE A 187 14.18 6.08 2.19
N ARG A 188 14.80 6.25 1.01
CA ARG A 188 16.27 6.16 0.83
C ARG A 188 17.05 7.08 1.77
N SER A 189 16.54 8.28 2.04
CA SER A 189 17.21 9.27 2.90
C SER A 189 17.25 8.82 4.37
N LEU A 190 16.12 8.35 4.91
CA LEU A 190 15.96 8.04 6.32
C LEU A 190 16.66 6.73 6.72
N ARG A 191 16.50 5.66 5.93
CA ARG A 191 17.16 4.36 6.21
C ARG A 191 18.69 4.49 6.13
N SER A 192 19.20 5.31 5.19
CA SER A 192 20.62 5.66 5.10
C SER A 192 21.16 6.43 6.32
N ARG A 193 20.30 7.18 7.04
CA ARG A 193 20.67 7.82 8.32
C ARG A 193 20.70 6.81 9.47
N LYS A 194 19.64 5.99 9.63
CA LYS A 194 19.53 5.00 10.73
C LYS A 194 20.66 3.95 10.66
N LEU A 195 20.98 3.45 9.46
CA LEU A 195 22.14 2.57 9.22
C LEU A 195 23.48 3.21 9.60
N LYS A 196 23.70 4.47 9.25
CA LYS A 196 24.93 5.21 9.61
C LYS A 196 25.13 5.35 11.12
N VAL A 197 24.04 5.60 11.86
CA VAL A 197 24.08 5.70 13.32
C VAL A 197 24.43 4.34 13.93
N GLN A 198 23.82 3.25 13.45
CA GLN A 198 24.14 1.90 13.90
C GLN A 198 25.60 1.50 13.60
N ASP A 199 26.11 1.76 12.39
CA ASP A 199 27.53 1.54 12.02
C ASP A 199 28.50 2.34 12.90
N GLU A 200 28.16 3.59 13.21
CA GLU A 200 28.98 4.44 14.08
C GLU A 200 28.99 3.96 15.54
N ASP A 201 27.88 3.48 16.08
CA ASP A 201 27.81 2.96 17.44
C ASP A 201 28.42 1.56 17.59
N GLU A 202 28.23 0.66 16.63
CA GLU A 202 29.01 -0.60 16.51
C GLU A 202 30.52 -0.29 16.50
N THR A 203 30.92 0.73 15.74
CA THR A 203 32.32 1.18 15.64
C THR A 203 32.83 1.80 16.94
N LYS A 204 31.98 2.54 17.69
CA LYS A 204 32.30 3.06 19.03
C LYS A 204 32.42 1.92 20.05
N GLU A 205 31.55 0.91 20.02
CA GLU A 205 31.61 -0.23 20.95
C GLU A 205 32.82 -1.13 20.67
N LYS A 206 33.10 -1.44 19.39
CA LYS A 206 34.31 -2.17 18.98
C LYS A 206 35.60 -1.42 19.35
N LYS A 207 35.58 -0.08 19.43
CA LYS A 207 36.66 0.73 20.01
C LYS A 207 36.72 0.64 21.54
N LYS A 208 35.60 0.76 22.27
CA LYS A 208 35.54 0.55 23.74
C LYS A 208 36.07 -0.84 24.15
N ARG A 209 35.64 -1.91 23.46
CA ARG A 209 36.10 -3.29 23.70
C ARG A 209 37.61 -3.47 23.44
N LYS A 210 38.18 -2.82 22.41
CA LYS A 210 39.64 -2.84 22.16
C LYS A 210 40.45 -2.03 23.17
N GLY A 211 39.89 -0.97 23.75
CA GLY A 211 40.57 -0.18 24.79
C GLY A 211 40.77 -0.94 26.11
N LYS A 212 39.82 -1.80 26.51
CA LYS A 212 39.82 -2.45 27.83
C LYS A 212 40.73 -3.69 27.94
N LYS A 213 41.38 -4.13 26.87
CA LYS A 213 42.19 -5.38 26.81
C LYS A 213 43.71 -5.19 26.88
N LYS A 214 44.21 -4.00 27.29
CA LYS A 214 45.65 -3.67 27.31
C LYS A 214 46.17 -3.20 28.69
N LYS A 215 45.81 -3.90 29.78
CA LYS A 215 46.37 -3.64 31.13
C LYS A 215 46.24 -4.79 32.15
N LYS A 216 46.86 -5.96 31.89
CA LYS A 216 47.27 -6.94 32.93
C LYS A 216 48.22 -8.01 32.36
N ALA A 217 48.85 -8.76 33.27
CA ALA A 217 49.77 -9.90 33.08
C ALA A 217 51.17 -9.56 32.52
N GLU A 218 52.12 -9.53 33.45
CA GLU A 218 53.56 -9.74 33.27
C GLU A 218 53.95 -10.91 34.21
N ALA A 219 55.20 -11.40 34.12
CA ALA A 219 55.79 -12.53 34.85
C ALA A 219 55.57 -13.94 34.25
N GLU A 220 56.69 -14.47 33.74
CA GLU A 220 57.01 -15.87 33.38
C GLU A 220 57.52 -16.62 34.65
N PRO A 221 58.15 -17.84 34.63
CA PRO A 221 58.47 -18.76 33.50
C PRO A 221 58.12 -20.25 33.72
N ALA A 222 58.38 -21.09 32.69
CA ALA A 222 59.35 -22.20 32.72
C ALA A 222 58.97 -23.56 32.05
N LYS A 223 59.76 -23.90 31.02
CA LYS A 223 60.39 -25.21 30.73
C LYS A 223 59.61 -26.40 30.07
N VAL A 224 60.04 -26.68 28.82
CA VAL A 224 60.71 -27.94 28.36
C VAL A 224 59.93 -29.00 27.52
N LYS A 225 60.66 -29.56 26.53
CA LYS A 225 60.46 -30.79 25.71
C LYS A 225 59.47 -30.82 24.50
N LYS A 226 60.03 -30.42 23.34
CA LYS A 226 59.96 -31.13 22.04
C LYS A 226 60.43 -32.62 22.18
N PRO A 227 60.24 -33.58 21.22
CA PRO A 227 60.54 -33.39 19.77
C PRO A 227 59.89 -34.33 18.70
N LYS A 228 60.36 -34.18 17.43
CA LYS A 228 60.29 -35.11 16.26
C LYS A 228 58.92 -35.17 15.52
N LYS A 229 58.84 -35.38 14.18
CA LYS A 229 59.89 -35.59 13.15
C LYS A 229 59.46 -35.11 11.73
N ASN A 230 60.43 -35.15 10.80
CA ASN A 230 60.47 -34.78 9.36
C ASN A 230 59.32 -35.36 8.49
N ALA A 231 58.94 -34.88 7.29
CA ALA A 231 59.54 -34.00 6.24
C ALA A 231 60.48 -34.68 5.18
N GLU A 232 60.48 -34.10 3.95
CA GLU A 232 61.20 -34.50 2.70
C GLU A 232 60.62 -35.71 1.90
N LYS A 233 60.71 -35.82 0.55
CA LYS A 233 61.28 -35.02 -0.57
C LYS A 233 60.39 -35.23 -1.84
N LYS A 234 60.03 -34.21 -2.64
CA LYS A 234 60.71 -33.59 -3.81
C LYS A 234 60.99 -34.49 -5.02
N GLU A 235 60.52 -34.06 -6.19
CA GLU A 235 61.39 -33.46 -7.23
C GLU A 235 60.52 -32.64 -8.24
N ASP A 236 61.04 -32.25 -9.40
CA ASP A 236 61.36 -30.87 -9.78
C ASP A 236 61.23 -30.74 -11.34
N VAL A 237 61.96 -29.83 -12.04
CA VAL A 237 62.13 -29.71 -13.54
C VAL A 237 61.01 -29.02 -14.40
N ALA A 238 61.15 -27.67 -14.54
CA ALA A 238 61.14 -26.81 -15.77
C ALA A 238 59.99 -26.87 -16.84
N VAL A 239 59.69 -25.86 -17.69
CA VAL A 239 60.50 -24.79 -18.35
C VAL A 239 59.70 -23.45 -18.59
N LYS A 240 60.43 -22.31 -18.63
CA LYS A 240 60.17 -20.90 -19.10
C LYS A 240 58.84 -20.48 -19.81
N PRO A 241 58.44 -19.19 -19.66
CA PRO A 241 58.70 -18.19 -20.75
C PRO A 241 59.32 -16.84 -20.28
N GLU A 242 59.36 -15.80 -21.14
CA GLU A 242 60.12 -14.53 -20.95
C GLU A 242 59.30 -13.22 -20.74
N LYS A 243 59.99 -12.14 -20.28
CA LYS A 243 59.87 -10.66 -20.57
C LYS A 243 58.51 -10.12 -21.10
N LYS A 244 57.91 -8.99 -20.69
CA LYS A 244 58.29 -7.68 -20.04
C LYS A 244 56.93 -6.92 -19.76
N PRO A 245 56.87 -5.64 -19.29
CA PRO A 245 57.52 -4.93 -18.18
C PRO A 245 56.48 -4.27 -17.20
N LYS A 246 56.94 -3.56 -16.14
CA LYS A 246 56.09 -2.86 -15.14
C LYS A 246 55.77 -1.39 -15.53
N LYS A 247 54.54 -0.89 -15.28
CA LYS A 247 54.19 0.45 -14.71
C LYS A 247 52.69 0.80 -14.80
N LYS A 248 51.96 0.83 -13.66
CA LYS A 248 50.79 1.70 -13.31
C LYS A 248 50.07 1.17 -12.05
N LYS A 249 50.38 1.68 -10.84
CA LYS A 249 49.44 1.66 -9.68
C LYS A 249 49.76 2.64 -8.52
N ASP A 250 50.94 3.27 -8.49
CA ASP A 250 51.35 4.18 -7.39
C ASP A 250 50.80 5.63 -7.43
N LYS A 251 50.01 6.01 -8.43
CA LYS A 251 49.58 7.42 -8.62
C LYS A 251 48.32 7.84 -7.87
N GLU A 252 47.46 6.92 -7.46
CA GLU A 252 46.14 7.29 -6.92
C GLU A 252 46.11 7.48 -5.40
N ALA A 253 46.81 6.62 -4.64
CA ALA A 253 46.90 6.72 -3.18
C ALA A 253 47.45 8.09 -2.73
N LYS A 254 48.45 8.64 -3.45
CA LYS A 254 49.05 9.95 -3.18
C LYS A 254 48.15 11.15 -3.52
N LYS A 255 47.01 10.96 -4.21
CA LYS A 255 46.05 12.05 -4.47
C LYS A 255 45.13 12.26 -3.25
N LYS A 256 44.50 11.18 -2.74
CA LYS A 256 43.51 11.25 -1.65
C LYS A 256 44.12 11.79 -0.33
N GLU A 257 45.34 11.39 0.02
CA GLU A 257 46.04 11.89 1.24
C GLU A 257 46.33 13.41 1.19
N LYS A 258 46.49 13.98 -0.01
CA LYS A 258 46.85 15.39 -0.20
C LYS A 258 45.64 16.34 -0.08
N GLU A 259 44.44 15.87 -0.40
CA GLU A 259 43.20 16.65 -0.22
C GLU A 259 42.73 16.71 1.24
N GLU A 260 42.82 15.60 1.98
CA GLU A 260 42.38 15.56 3.38
C GLU A 260 43.20 16.53 4.25
N LYS A 261 44.53 16.59 4.02
CA LYS A 261 45.44 17.57 4.63
C LYS A 261 45.11 19.02 4.21
N LYS A 262 44.54 19.26 3.03
CA LYS A 262 44.11 20.59 2.56
C LYS A 262 42.80 21.03 3.25
N LYS A 263 41.79 20.15 3.36
CA LYS A 263 40.54 20.42 4.10
C LYS A 263 40.78 20.64 5.60
N LYS A 264 41.63 19.83 6.24
CA LYS A 264 42.03 20.01 7.66
C LYS A 264 42.78 21.32 7.92
N LYS A 265 43.55 21.87 6.96
CA LYS A 265 44.14 23.21 7.09
C LYS A 265 43.11 24.34 6.98
N LYS A 266 42.12 24.26 6.07
CA LYS A 266 41.07 25.30 5.94
C LYS A 266 40.20 25.39 7.22
N LYS A 267 39.75 24.25 7.77
CA LYS A 267 38.90 24.24 8.98
C LYS A 267 39.62 24.65 10.29
N LYS A 268 40.96 24.71 10.31
CA LYS A 268 41.75 25.18 11.46
C LYS A 268 42.19 26.66 11.37
N LYS A 269 41.81 27.40 10.32
CA LYS A 269 42.09 28.85 10.18
C LYS A 269 40.85 29.76 10.38
N LYS A 270 39.63 29.21 10.47
CA LYS A 270 38.37 29.95 10.78
C LYS A 270 37.84 29.70 12.21
N LYS A 271 38.75 29.43 13.17
CA LYS A 271 38.43 29.36 14.63
C LYS A 271 39.64 29.76 15.48
N LYS A 272 40.29 30.90 15.16
CA LYS A 272 41.29 31.58 16.01
C LYS A 272 41.51 33.06 15.62
N LYS A 273 40.46 33.89 15.64
CA LYS A 273 40.52 35.32 15.98
C LYS A 273 39.11 35.79 16.37
N CYS A 274 38.80 35.68 17.66
CA CYS A 274 37.65 36.30 18.33
C CYS A 274 38.21 36.72 19.68
N LYS A 275 38.64 37.99 19.75
CA LYS A 275 39.16 38.67 20.93
C LYS A 275 39.55 40.09 20.51
N ASP A 276 39.22 41.04 21.38
CA ASP A 276 39.79 42.37 21.46
C ASP A 276 39.31 43.34 20.33
N ASP A 277 38.14 43.93 20.60
CA ASP A 277 37.76 45.37 20.57
C ASP A 277 37.67 46.22 19.26
N ASP A 278 36.60 47.03 19.24
CA ASP A 278 36.32 48.37 18.64
C ASP A 278 36.38 48.71 17.12
N ASP A 279 35.69 49.83 16.82
CA ASP A 279 35.58 50.68 15.61
C ASP A 279 34.79 50.19 14.36
N CYS A 280 34.15 51.17 13.70
CA CYS A 280 33.18 51.05 12.60
C CYS A 280 33.77 51.36 11.19
N ASP A 281 32.85 51.42 10.21
CA ASP A 281 32.87 52.16 8.93
C ASP A 281 33.33 51.48 7.62
N ASP A 282 32.64 51.91 6.56
CA ASP A 282 32.89 51.85 5.11
C ASP A 282 33.32 50.51 4.47
N ASP A 283 32.33 49.79 3.89
CA ASP A 283 31.90 50.06 2.51
C ASP A 283 30.76 49.13 2.06
N CYS A 284 29.52 49.64 2.03
CA CYS A 284 28.38 49.05 1.31
C CYS A 284 27.77 50.12 0.38
N LYS A 285 28.06 49.95 -0.91
CA LYS A 285 27.60 50.62 -2.16
C LYS A 285 28.04 49.68 -3.31
N ASP A 286 27.49 49.65 -4.52
CA ASP A 286 26.25 50.22 -5.07
C ASP A 286 25.70 49.24 -6.13
N ASP A 287 24.47 49.46 -6.62
CA ASP A 287 23.27 48.70 -6.19
C ASP A 287 22.44 48.33 -7.46
N CYS A 288 21.47 47.40 -7.51
CA CYS A 288 20.44 46.89 -6.58
C CYS A 288 19.04 47.56 -6.68
N ASP A 289 18.80 48.35 -7.72
CA ASP A 289 17.48 48.89 -8.13
C ASP A 289 16.88 48.15 -9.35
N ASP A 290 15.61 47.78 -9.25
CA ASP A 290 14.59 47.76 -10.32
C ASP A 290 13.21 47.72 -9.61
N ASP A 291 12.32 48.68 -9.93
CA ASP A 291 10.92 48.83 -9.49
C ASP A 291 10.63 49.05 -7.98
N CYS A 292 10.88 50.29 -7.51
CA CYS A 292 10.13 50.91 -6.40
C CYS A 292 9.24 52.07 -6.92
N ASP A 293 7.92 51.92 -6.78
CA ASP A 293 6.86 52.94 -6.74
C ASP A 293 5.73 52.30 -5.88
N ASP A 294 5.05 52.94 -4.95
CA ASP A 294 5.03 54.36 -4.54
C ASP A 294 4.79 54.45 -3.00
N ASP A 295 4.92 55.65 -2.41
CA ASP A 295 4.60 55.97 -1.00
C ASP A 295 5.35 55.23 0.13
N CYS A 296 6.69 55.35 0.14
CA CYS A 296 7.42 55.46 1.40
C CYS A 296 7.33 56.90 1.97
N LYS A 297 6.73 57.04 3.16
CA LYS A 297 6.86 58.13 4.16
C LYS A 297 6.17 57.70 5.47
N ASP A 298 6.63 58.04 6.67
CA ASP A 298 7.75 58.92 7.04
C ASP A 298 8.77 58.22 7.96
N ASP A 299 10.01 58.72 7.89
CA ASP A 299 11.03 58.78 8.95
C ASP A 299 11.39 57.53 9.79
N CYS A 300 12.38 56.81 9.24
CA CYS A 300 13.77 56.82 9.73
C CYS A 300 14.12 56.53 11.21
N LYS A 301 15.22 55.77 11.34
CA LYS A 301 16.18 55.65 12.45
C LYS A 301 15.87 54.66 13.58
N ASP A 302 16.65 53.59 13.51
CA ASP A 302 17.40 53.04 14.63
C ASP A 302 17.97 54.13 15.56
N ASP A 303 17.68 54.04 16.87
CA ASP A 303 18.51 54.52 17.98
C ASP A 303 17.83 54.14 19.32
N CYS A 304 17.92 52.87 19.73
CA CYS A 304 17.89 52.37 21.13
C CYS A 304 17.94 50.81 21.14
N GLU A 305 19.09 50.24 21.46
CA GLU A 305 19.19 48.89 22.01
C GLU A 305 18.81 48.91 23.51
N ASP A 306 18.33 47.78 24.03
CA ASP A 306 18.51 47.25 25.39
C ASP A 306 18.95 48.21 26.53
N ASP A 307 18.10 49.16 26.95
CA ASP A 307 18.14 49.76 28.30
C ASP A 307 16.76 50.38 28.66
N CYS A 308 15.79 49.54 29.03
CA CYS A 308 14.46 49.98 29.47
C CYS A 308 13.79 49.02 30.49
N ASP A 309 14.59 48.36 31.33
CA ASP A 309 14.12 47.85 32.61
C ASP A 309 14.15 49.00 33.66
N ASP A 310 13.18 48.97 34.57
CA ASP A 310 13.02 49.77 35.80
C ASP A 310 12.57 51.27 35.78
N ASP A 311 12.84 52.09 34.76
CA ASP A 311 12.52 53.55 34.76
C ASP A 311 11.23 53.98 34.02
N CYS A 312 10.13 53.23 34.23
CA CYS A 312 8.75 53.68 33.90
C CYS A 312 7.81 53.53 35.12
N LYS A 313 8.25 54.12 36.24
CA LYS A 313 7.36 54.52 37.35
C LYS A 313 7.29 56.06 37.33
N ASP A 314 6.18 56.60 37.81
CA ASP A 314 5.97 58.04 38.03
C ASP A 314 6.00 58.92 36.75
N ASP A 315 4.92 58.88 35.94
CA ASP A 315 4.34 60.04 35.20
C ASP A 315 3.15 59.66 34.26
N CYS A 316 2.23 58.79 34.72
CA CYS A 316 0.98 58.50 34.01
C CYS A 316 -0.17 58.16 34.99
N ASP A 317 -0.46 59.09 35.89
CA ASP A 317 -1.70 59.14 36.69
C ASP A 317 -2.48 60.42 36.29
N ASP A 318 -3.77 60.51 36.67
CA ASP A 318 -4.64 61.69 36.51
C ASP A 318 -5.00 62.18 35.07
N ASP A 319 -5.53 61.31 34.21
CA ASP A 319 -6.49 61.75 33.15
C ASP A 319 -7.56 60.68 32.76
N CYS A 320 -7.81 59.71 33.65
CA CYS A 320 -8.85 58.66 33.49
C CYS A 320 -9.72 58.52 34.76
N LYS A 321 -10.23 59.66 35.25
CA LYS A 321 -11.29 59.74 36.27
C LYS A 321 -12.42 60.58 35.65
N ASP A 322 -13.67 60.28 36.02
CA ASP A 322 -14.92 60.90 35.51
C ASP A 322 -15.49 60.36 34.16
N ASP A 323 -15.84 59.06 34.11
CA ASP A 323 -16.99 58.55 33.32
C ASP A 323 -17.37 57.10 33.74
N CYS A 324 -17.70 56.90 35.03
CA CYS A 324 -17.96 55.57 35.62
C CYS A 324 -19.11 55.58 36.67
N ASP A 325 -20.26 56.17 36.34
CA ASP A 325 -21.49 56.12 37.16
C ASP A 325 -22.77 56.10 36.29
N ASP A 326 -23.22 54.91 35.88
CA ASP A 326 -24.67 54.63 35.71
C ASP A 326 -24.96 53.11 35.84
N GLU A 327 -25.89 52.74 36.72
CA GLU A 327 -26.28 51.35 36.95
C GLU A 327 -27.37 50.91 35.96
N THR A 328 -26.97 50.26 34.87
CA THR A 328 -27.90 49.40 34.10
C THR A 328 -27.41 47.95 34.08
N PRO A 329 -28.23 46.97 34.49
CA PRO A 329 -27.82 45.57 34.46
C PRO A 329 -27.73 45.10 33.00
N ALA A 330 -26.52 44.75 32.57
CA ALA A 330 -26.29 44.16 31.26
C ALA A 330 -27.20 42.92 31.07
N PRO A 331 -27.77 42.71 29.87
CA PRO A 331 -28.54 41.50 29.61
C PRO A 331 -27.65 40.28 29.82
N THR A 332 -28.12 39.32 30.64
CA THR A 332 -27.42 38.05 30.83
C THR A 332 -27.12 37.43 29.46
N PRO A 333 -25.89 36.94 29.21
CA PRO A 333 -25.61 36.25 27.96
C PRO A 333 -26.57 35.09 27.82
N THR A 334 -27.43 35.15 26.80
CA THR A 334 -28.18 33.98 26.35
C THR A 334 -27.15 32.90 26.04
N PRO A 335 -27.30 31.66 26.55
CA PRO A 335 -26.42 30.58 26.13
C PRO A 335 -26.49 30.49 24.60
N ASP A 336 -25.33 30.36 23.96
CA ASP A 336 -25.28 30.13 22.52
C ASP A 336 -26.23 28.99 22.15
N PRO A 337 -26.98 29.09 21.03
CA PRO A 337 -27.81 27.98 20.58
C PRO A 337 -26.90 26.75 20.48
N PRO A 338 -27.31 25.59 21.04
CA PRO A 338 -26.44 24.41 21.06
C PRO A 338 -26.00 24.13 19.63
N THR A 339 -24.68 24.11 19.41
CA THR A 339 -24.09 23.89 18.09
C THR A 339 -24.79 22.68 17.49
N PRO A 340 -25.43 22.80 16.31
CA PRO A 340 -26.30 21.76 15.81
C PRO A 340 -25.48 20.47 15.74
N THR A 341 -25.88 19.48 16.55
CA THR A 341 -25.33 18.13 16.45
C THR A 341 -25.46 17.74 14.99
N PRO A 342 -24.35 17.42 14.28
CA PRO A 342 -24.41 17.16 12.85
C PRO A 342 -25.46 16.07 12.63
N ASP A 343 -26.48 16.42 11.85
CA ASP A 343 -27.60 15.52 11.57
C ASP A 343 -27.01 14.18 11.11
N PRO A 344 -27.32 13.05 11.79
CA PRO A 344 -26.76 11.75 11.44
C PRO A 344 -27.04 11.35 9.99
N CYS A 345 -28.00 12.02 9.32
CA CYS A 345 -28.40 11.79 7.95
C CYS A 345 -27.76 12.75 6.93
N LEU A 346 -26.89 13.68 7.33
CA LEU A 346 -26.12 14.55 6.41
C LEU A 346 -25.00 13.82 5.65
N THR A 347 -24.64 12.59 6.07
CA THR A 347 -23.81 11.67 5.29
C THR A 347 -24.50 10.31 5.21
N ARG A 348 -24.63 9.76 4.00
CA ARG A 348 -25.36 8.52 3.70
C ARG A 348 -24.66 7.23 4.19
N SER A 349 -23.73 7.37 5.14
CA SER A 349 -22.61 6.47 5.34
C SER A 349 -22.15 6.49 6.80
N PRO A 350 -21.97 5.33 7.44
CA PRO A 350 -21.67 5.25 8.87
C PRO A 350 -20.23 5.70 9.21
N ALA A 351 -20.03 6.08 10.47
CA ALA A 351 -18.71 6.31 11.04
C ALA A 351 -17.94 4.99 11.24
N PHE A 352 -16.61 5.05 11.11
CA PHE A 352 -15.71 3.90 11.16
C PHE A 352 -15.54 3.38 12.59
N ILE A 353 -15.80 2.09 12.83
CA ILE A 353 -15.57 1.44 14.12
C ILE A 353 -14.11 0.95 14.16
N PRO A 354 -13.26 1.45 15.09
CA PRO A 354 -11.87 1.00 15.23
C PRO A 354 -11.78 -0.48 15.58
N TYR A 355 -10.91 -1.21 14.90
CA TYR A 355 -10.76 -2.66 15.09
C TYR A 355 -9.34 -3.03 15.58
N PRO A 356 -9.22 -3.87 16.63
CA PRO A 356 -10.31 -4.33 17.52
C PRO A 356 -10.83 -3.22 18.46
N ASN A 357 -10.12 -2.08 18.56
CA ASN A 357 -10.49 -0.89 19.33
C ASN A 357 -9.50 0.26 19.08
N PHE A 358 -9.80 1.46 19.59
CA PHE A 358 -8.92 2.64 19.53
C PHE A 358 -7.54 2.38 20.18
N GLU A 359 -7.48 1.77 21.38
CA GLU A 359 -6.23 1.56 22.13
C GLU A 359 -5.22 0.72 21.32
N THR A 360 -5.70 -0.35 20.69
CA THR A 360 -4.88 -1.25 19.85
C THR A 360 -4.38 -0.55 18.58
N ASN A 361 -5.01 0.54 18.16
CA ASN A 361 -4.59 1.36 17.03
C ASN A 361 -3.70 2.56 17.43
N ARG A 362 -3.62 2.96 18.70
CA ARG A 362 -2.82 4.13 19.11
C ARG A 362 -1.33 3.91 18.83
N VAL A 363 -0.71 4.84 18.10
CA VAL A 363 0.75 4.78 17.84
C VAL A 363 1.49 5.12 19.13
N ALA A 364 2.18 4.13 19.69
CA ALA A 364 2.93 4.23 20.94
C ALA A 364 4.42 3.92 20.68
N PRO A 365 5.27 4.91 20.30
CA PRO A 365 6.66 4.68 19.92
C PRO A 365 7.55 4.06 21.02
N GLU A 366 7.16 4.22 22.28
CA GLU A 366 7.78 3.60 23.45
C GLU A 366 7.36 2.14 23.68
N LYS A 367 6.43 1.62 22.87
CA LYS A 367 5.86 0.27 22.90
C LYS A 367 5.96 -0.40 21.52
N GLU A 368 7.17 -0.40 20.94
CA GLU A 368 7.47 -1.01 19.64
C GLU A 368 6.92 -2.45 19.56
N GLY A 369 5.96 -2.68 18.67
CA GLY A 369 5.31 -3.97 18.46
C GLY A 369 4.06 -4.26 19.28
N GLU A 370 3.64 -3.43 20.25
CA GLU A 370 2.40 -3.68 20.99
C GLU A 370 1.13 -3.27 20.22
N THR A 371 1.16 -2.13 19.50
CA THR A 371 -0.02 -1.58 18.80
C THR A 371 0.14 -1.55 17.28
N ILE A 372 -0.99 -1.56 16.56
CA ILE A 372 -1.05 -1.51 15.10
C ILE A 372 -0.48 -0.16 14.63
N THR A 373 0.61 -0.17 13.85
CA THR A 373 1.22 1.10 13.41
C THR A 373 0.46 1.71 12.24
N SER A 374 0.39 1.03 11.08
CA SER A 374 -0.21 1.60 9.87
C SER A 374 -0.51 0.50 8.85
N VAL A 375 -1.79 0.19 8.68
CA VAL A 375 -2.28 -0.89 7.82
C VAL A 375 -2.64 -0.35 6.45
N PHE A 376 -2.18 -1.03 5.40
CA PHE A 376 -2.57 -0.71 4.03
C PHE A 376 -3.71 -1.59 3.54
N ARG A 377 -3.55 -2.92 3.57
CA ARG A 377 -4.63 -3.86 3.20
C ARG A 377 -4.73 -5.03 4.17
N VAL A 378 -5.88 -5.68 4.13
CA VAL A 378 -6.24 -6.84 4.93
C VAL A 378 -6.86 -7.91 4.04
N ARG A 379 -6.92 -9.16 4.52
CA ARG A 379 -7.65 -10.26 3.89
C ARG A 379 -8.36 -11.10 4.94
N ALA A 380 -9.67 -11.25 4.79
CA ALA A 380 -10.47 -12.24 5.50
C ALA A 380 -10.34 -13.58 4.76
N ASP A 381 -10.00 -14.64 5.47
CA ASP A 381 -9.85 -15.97 4.88
C ASP A 381 -11.06 -16.88 5.12
N ALA A 382 -11.07 -18.06 4.47
CA ALA A 382 -12.16 -19.03 4.56
C ALA A 382 -12.27 -19.71 5.94
N CYS A 383 -11.44 -19.33 6.92
CA CYS A 383 -11.34 -19.90 8.25
C CYS A 383 -11.69 -18.86 9.34
N ASP A 384 -12.43 -17.80 8.97
CA ASP A 384 -12.78 -16.67 9.83
C ASP A 384 -11.56 -15.96 10.47
N ARG A 385 -10.44 -15.85 9.74
CA ARG A 385 -9.26 -15.09 10.20
C ARG A 385 -9.06 -13.81 9.40
N LEU A 386 -8.81 -12.69 10.10
CA LEU A 386 -8.40 -11.43 9.48
C LEU A 386 -6.88 -11.33 9.48
N TRP A 387 -6.30 -11.35 8.28
CA TRP A 387 -4.89 -11.16 8.03
C TRP A 387 -4.61 -9.68 7.71
N VAL A 388 -3.62 -9.11 8.38
CA VAL A 388 -3.38 -7.66 8.40
C VAL A 388 -1.91 -7.37 8.13
N MET A 389 -1.62 -6.56 7.12
CA MET A 389 -0.27 -6.10 6.83
C MET A 389 -0.01 -4.75 7.50
N ASP A 390 0.62 -4.76 8.68
CA ASP A 390 1.08 -3.56 9.38
C ASP A 390 2.48 -3.18 8.87
N THR A 391 2.60 -1.99 8.28
CA THR A 391 3.86 -1.50 7.68
C THR A 391 4.92 -1.11 8.71
N GLY A 392 4.54 -0.84 9.97
CA GLY A 392 5.46 -0.31 10.97
C GLY A 392 5.89 1.15 10.74
N ILE A 393 5.27 1.87 9.81
CA ILE A 393 5.62 3.26 9.43
C ILE A 393 4.40 4.19 9.55
N ALA A 394 4.55 5.28 10.30
CA ALA A 394 3.57 6.35 10.41
C ALA A 394 4.09 7.67 9.81
N ASP A 395 3.16 8.55 9.41
CA ASP A 395 3.43 9.88 8.85
C ASP A 395 4.31 9.86 7.57
N ILE A 396 3.95 8.97 6.64
CA ILE A 396 4.76 8.61 5.46
C ILE A 396 5.12 9.82 4.57
N LEU A 397 4.24 10.81 4.46
CA LEU A 397 4.41 12.02 3.65
C LEU A 397 4.92 13.22 4.48
N GLY A 398 4.69 13.21 5.80
CA GLY A 398 5.19 14.20 6.77
C GLY A 398 6.53 13.79 7.39
N ASP A 399 6.61 13.84 8.72
CA ASP A 399 7.81 13.55 9.50
C ASP A 399 7.96 12.04 9.76
N THR A 400 8.18 11.26 8.69
CA THR A 400 8.12 9.79 8.66
C THR A 400 8.76 9.07 9.85
N LYS A 401 7.92 8.36 10.61
CA LYS A 401 8.26 7.66 11.86
C LYS A 401 8.25 6.15 11.61
N VAL A 402 9.43 5.53 11.61
CA VAL A 402 9.55 4.07 11.62
C VAL A 402 9.42 3.60 13.07
N VAL A 403 8.22 3.14 13.43
CA VAL A 403 7.78 2.79 14.79
C VAL A 403 8.10 1.33 15.13
N SER A 404 7.99 0.43 14.16
CA SER A 404 8.23 -1.01 14.33
C SER A 404 8.72 -1.67 13.04
N LYS A 405 9.01 -2.97 13.06
CA LYS A 405 9.22 -3.76 11.84
C LYS A 405 7.89 -4.03 11.12
N PRO A 406 7.88 -4.10 9.77
CA PRO A 406 6.72 -4.59 9.03
C PRO A 406 6.34 -6.01 9.46
N ARG A 407 5.05 -6.25 9.67
CA ARG A 407 4.55 -7.46 10.33
C ARG A 407 3.17 -7.89 9.88
N ILE A 408 2.92 -9.18 9.97
CA ILE A 408 1.61 -9.80 9.77
C ILE A 408 0.93 -9.90 11.13
N LEU A 409 -0.27 -9.34 11.27
CA LEU A 409 -1.16 -9.61 12.40
C LEU A 409 -2.31 -10.50 11.91
N ILE A 410 -2.71 -11.48 12.71
CA ILE A 410 -3.76 -12.43 12.37
C ILE A 410 -4.75 -12.48 13.53
N TYR A 411 -5.99 -12.08 13.30
CA TYR A 411 -7.07 -12.08 14.30
C TYR A 411 -8.10 -13.17 14.00
N ASN A 412 -8.73 -13.71 15.04
CA ASN A 412 -9.96 -14.50 14.92
C ASN A 412 -11.13 -13.52 14.80
N LEU A 413 -11.93 -13.61 13.75
CA LEU A 413 -13.05 -12.68 13.52
C LEU A 413 -14.31 -13.00 14.34
N ASN A 414 -14.37 -14.19 14.96
CA ASN A 414 -15.52 -14.60 15.76
C ASN A 414 -15.47 -14.13 17.22
N ASP A 415 -14.29 -13.78 17.75
CA ASP A 415 -14.10 -13.21 19.09
C ASP A 415 -13.18 -11.96 19.11
N ASP A 416 -12.77 -11.49 17.93
CA ASP A 416 -11.88 -10.35 17.67
C ASP A 416 -10.49 -10.43 18.36
N THR A 417 -10.06 -11.63 18.79
CA THR A 417 -8.77 -11.86 19.46
C THR A 417 -7.59 -11.99 18.50
N LEU A 418 -6.39 -11.60 18.94
CA LEU A 418 -5.14 -11.75 18.17
C LEU A 418 -4.61 -13.20 18.27
N ILE A 419 -4.70 -13.96 17.19
CA ILE A 419 -4.12 -15.32 17.07
C ILE A 419 -2.60 -15.24 16.98
N ARG A 420 -2.06 -14.30 16.19
CA ARG A 420 -0.62 -14.25 15.88
C ARG A 420 -0.13 -12.87 15.49
N SER A 421 1.11 -12.55 15.90
CA SER A 421 1.92 -11.46 15.34
C SER A 421 3.22 -12.06 14.81
N TYR A 422 3.57 -11.76 13.56
CA TYR A 422 4.80 -12.24 12.91
C TYR A 422 5.55 -11.08 12.24
N GLU A 423 6.71 -10.71 12.79
CA GLU A 423 7.60 -9.72 12.17
C GLU A 423 8.31 -10.31 10.95
N LEU A 424 8.33 -9.57 9.84
CA LEU A 424 9.11 -9.97 8.66
C LEU A 424 10.62 -9.90 8.96
N LYS A 425 11.36 -10.91 8.50
CA LYS A 425 12.77 -11.05 8.84
C LYS A 425 13.62 -10.08 8.02
N ASP A 426 14.82 -9.77 8.53
CA ASP A 426 15.76 -8.89 7.82
C ASP A 426 16.25 -9.48 6.48
N THR A 427 16.07 -10.79 6.25
CA THR A 427 16.28 -11.48 4.96
C THR A 427 15.21 -11.19 3.92
N ASP A 428 14.02 -10.78 4.38
CA ASP A 428 12.82 -10.69 3.56
C ASP A 428 12.67 -9.26 2.99
N SER A 429 13.35 -8.29 3.60
CA SER A 429 13.44 -6.88 3.20
C SER A 429 14.69 -6.55 2.37
N LYS A 430 14.55 -5.53 1.53
CA LYS A 430 15.63 -4.69 0.97
C LYS A 430 15.56 -3.30 1.62
N ALA A 431 16.53 -2.44 1.32
CA ALA A 431 16.57 -1.05 1.81
C ALA A 431 15.33 -0.23 1.40
N ASP A 432 14.88 -0.40 0.15
CA ASP A 432 13.76 0.32 -0.46
C ASP A 432 12.42 -0.43 -0.31
N SER A 433 12.35 -1.50 0.50
CA SER A 433 11.14 -2.33 0.63
C SER A 433 9.97 -1.62 1.29
N PHE A 434 8.77 -1.86 0.77
CA PHE A 434 7.50 -1.39 1.31
C PHE A 434 6.39 -2.42 1.02
N TYR A 435 5.58 -2.75 2.02
CA TYR A 435 4.64 -3.86 1.99
C TYR A 435 3.20 -3.36 2.13
N ALA A 436 2.57 -3.05 1.00
CA ALA A 436 1.23 -2.44 0.97
C ALA A 436 0.08 -3.45 0.90
N ASN A 437 0.34 -4.73 0.60
CA ASN A 437 -0.69 -5.70 0.27
C ASN A 437 -0.39 -7.08 0.87
N ILE A 438 -1.45 -7.86 1.13
CA ILE A 438 -1.37 -9.24 1.61
C ILE A 438 -2.49 -10.07 0.98
N VAL A 439 -2.12 -11.21 0.40
CA VAL A 439 -3.01 -12.12 -0.30
C VAL A 439 -2.86 -13.50 0.34
N VAL A 440 -3.96 -14.10 0.79
CA VAL A 440 -3.94 -15.34 1.59
C VAL A 440 -4.40 -16.50 0.72
N ASP A 441 -3.57 -17.53 0.68
CA ASP A 441 -3.85 -18.82 0.06
C ASP A 441 -4.21 -19.81 1.17
N VAL A 442 -5.47 -20.24 1.20
CA VAL A 442 -5.97 -21.19 2.18
C VAL A 442 -6.88 -22.22 1.50
N ASP A 443 -6.82 -23.44 2.02
CA ASP A 443 -7.84 -24.46 1.84
C ASP A 443 -8.74 -24.44 3.09
N ALA A 444 -10.05 -24.27 2.90
CA ALA A 444 -11.04 -24.25 3.98
C ALA A 444 -11.07 -25.54 4.80
N ALA A 445 -10.65 -26.68 4.22
CA ALA A 445 -10.51 -27.95 4.94
C ALA A 445 -9.17 -28.08 5.70
N ASN A 446 -8.19 -27.20 5.47
CA ASN A 446 -6.84 -27.27 6.01
C ASN A 446 -6.30 -25.89 6.45
N CYS A 447 -7.06 -25.16 7.27
CA CYS A 447 -6.75 -23.80 7.73
C CYS A 447 -5.32 -23.57 8.24
N ASP A 448 -4.68 -24.57 8.87
CA ASP A 448 -3.32 -24.46 9.39
C ASP A 448 -2.22 -24.51 8.31
N LYS A 449 -2.53 -24.94 7.08
CA LYS A 449 -1.61 -24.98 5.93
C LYS A 449 -1.65 -23.69 5.10
N ALA A 450 -2.19 -22.60 5.64
CA ALA A 450 -2.33 -21.34 4.93
C ALA A 450 -0.96 -20.71 4.60
N PHE A 451 -0.85 -20.10 3.43
CA PHE A 451 0.26 -19.25 3.03
C PHE A 451 -0.23 -17.81 2.82
N ALA A 452 0.67 -16.85 3.02
CA ALA A 452 0.43 -15.45 2.63
C ALA A 452 1.48 -14.99 1.63
N TYR A 453 1.03 -14.35 0.56
CA TYR A 453 1.84 -13.69 -0.45
C TYR A 453 1.78 -12.18 -0.20
N ILE A 454 2.93 -11.57 0.03
CA ILE A 454 3.08 -10.18 0.42
C ILE A 454 3.93 -9.48 -0.65
N PRO A 455 3.30 -8.78 -1.60
CA PRO A 455 4.00 -7.97 -2.60
C PRO A 455 4.83 -6.86 -1.96
N ASP A 456 6.08 -6.76 -2.40
CA ASP A 456 6.98 -5.67 -2.03
C ASP A 456 7.21 -4.75 -3.23
N LEU A 457 6.42 -3.69 -3.28
CA LEU A 457 6.37 -2.73 -4.39
C LEU A 457 7.67 -1.96 -4.59
N GLY A 458 8.51 -1.84 -3.55
CA GLY A 458 9.73 -1.03 -3.58
C GLY A 458 11.01 -1.85 -3.67
N GLY A 459 11.00 -3.04 -3.07
CA GLY A 459 12.10 -4.00 -3.19
C GLY A 459 11.94 -4.96 -4.36
N TYR A 460 10.84 -4.96 -5.11
CA TYR A 460 10.59 -5.82 -6.29
C TYR A 460 10.75 -7.32 -5.96
N GLY A 461 9.72 -7.88 -5.34
CA GLY A 461 9.66 -9.29 -4.95
C GLY A 461 8.38 -9.62 -4.21
N ILE A 462 8.14 -10.91 -3.97
CA ILE A 462 7.06 -11.38 -3.10
C ILE A 462 7.73 -12.01 -1.87
N VAL A 463 7.30 -11.60 -0.68
CA VAL A 463 7.57 -12.36 0.54
C VAL A 463 6.46 -13.38 0.70
N VAL A 464 6.85 -14.64 0.82
CA VAL A 464 5.95 -15.76 1.11
C VAL A 464 6.08 -16.05 2.60
N TYR A 465 4.96 -16.23 3.28
CA TYR A 465 4.88 -16.62 4.68
C TYR A 465 4.07 -17.90 4.83
N ASP A 466 4.54 -18.80 5.68
CA ASP A 466 4.01 -20.13 5.94
C ASP A 466 3.41 -20.17 7.36
N PHE A 467 2.10 -20.37 7.47
CA PHE A 467 1.40 -20.39 8.77
C PHE A 467 1.73 -21.62 9.61
N ALA A 468 1.97 -22.77 8.97
CA ALA A 468 2.26 -24.05 9.65
C ALA A 468 3.65 -24.03 10.29
N ASN A 469 4.65 -23.57 9.54
CA ASN A 469 6.05 -23.50 9.99
C ASN A 469 6.40 -22.19 10.71
N ASN A 470 5.53 -21.17 10.63
CA ASN A 470 5.75 -19.83 11.19
C ASN A 470 7.09 -19.23 10.70
N ASP A 471 7.30 -19.28 9.39
CA ASP A 471 8.52 -18.85 8.72
C ASP A 471 8.18 -18.13 7.40
N SER A 472 9.14 -17.39 6.85
CA SER A 472 8.98 -16.65 5.59
C SER A 472 10.23 -16.71 4.70
N TRP A 473 10.07 -16.42 3.41
CA TRP A 473 11.18 -16.26 2.47
C TRP A 473 10.80 -15.29 1.35
N ARG A 474 11.83 -14.77 0.66
CA ARG A 474 11.64 -13.80 -0.41
C ARG A 474 11.90 -14.40 -1.79
N VAL A 475 10.83 -14.60 -2.56
CA VAL A 475 10.87 -14.95 -3.97
C VAL A 475 11.25 -13.71 -4.80
N LYS A 476 12.06 -13.92 -5.84
CA LYS A 476 12.63 -12.85 -6.69
C LYS A 476 12.56 -13.28 -8.15
N HIS A 477 11.87 -12.50 -8.97
CA HIS A 477 11.80 -12.67 -10.42
C HIS A 477 11.85 -11.31 -11.12
N ASN A 478 12.23 -11.28 -12.40
CA ASN A 478 12.33 -10.03 -13.14
C ASN A 478 10.96 -9.37 -13.35
N TYR A 479 9.90 -10.17 -13.55
CA TYR A 479 8.51 -9.70 -13.70
C TYR A 479 7.91 -9.03 -12.44
N PHE A 480 8.62 -9.00 -11.31
CA PHE A 480 8.20 -8.25 -10.11
C PHE A 480 8.64 -6.77 -10.13
N HIS A 481 9.35 -6.32 -11.17
CA HIS A 481 9.77 -4.93 -11.33
C HIS A 481 8.73 -4.14 -12.12
N PHE A 482 8.68 -2.83 -11.93
CA PHE A 482 7.90 -1.92 -12.75
C PHE A 482 8.39 -1.87 -14.20
N ASP A 483 7.52 -1.48 -15.13
CA ASP A 483 7.88 -1.16 -16.51
C ASP A 483 8.33 0.33 -16.55
N PRO A 484 9.58 0.63 -16.92
CA PRO A 484 10.10 1.99 -16.92
C PRO A 484 9.40 2.92 -17.92
N LEU A 485 8.63 2.39 -18.88
CA LEU A 485 7.82 3.17 -19.82
C LEU A 485 6.40 3.45 -19.29
N LYS A 486 5.98 2.82 -18.18
CA LYS A 486 4.64 2.94 -17.59
C LYS A 486 4.61 3.55 -16.18
N GLY A 487 5.75 4.05 -15.69
CA GLY A 487 5.86 4.72 -14.38
C GLY A 487 5.31 6.15 -14.33
N ASN A 488 5.14 6.82 -15.48
CA ASN A 488 4.46 8.12 -15.55
C ASN A 488 2.96 7.92 -15.71
N MET A 489 2.16 8.57 -14.87
CA MET A 489 0.70 8.42 -14.82
C MET A 489 0.01 9.79 -14.64
N THR A 490 -1.16 9.94 -15.23
CA THR A 490 -2.06 11.08 -15.00
C THR A 490 -3.43 10.55 -14.59
N VAL A 491 -3.90 10.94 -13.40
CA VAL A 491 -5.14 10.45 -12.77
C VAL A 491 -5.81 11.61 -12.06
N GLY A 492 -7.13 11.81 -12.21
CA GLY A 492 -7.86 12.92 -11.57
C GLY A 492 -7.28 14.32 -11.84
N GLY A 493 -6.71 14.55 -13.02
CA GLY A 493 -6.00 15.81 -13.33
C GLY A 493 -4.75 16.07 -12.48
N VAL A 494 -4.11 15.01 -11.98
CA VAL A 494 -2.80 15.03 -11.30
C VAL A 494 -1.83 14.16 -12.10
N ASN A 495 -0.70 14.72 -12.53
CA ASN A 495 0.39 13.95 -13.14
C ASN A 495 1.47 13.62 -12.09
N PHE A 496 1.93 12.39 -12.05
CA PHE A 496 2.94 11.90 -11.11
C PHE A 496 3.73 10.72 -11.68
N GLN A 497 4.89 10.44 -11.08
CA GLN A 497 5.75 9.33 -11.48
C GLN A 497 6.02 8.40 -10.30
N TRP A 498 5.53 7.16 -10.37
CA TRP A 498 5.83 6.09 -9.41
C TRP A 498 6.62 4.97 -10.08
N THR A 499 7.33 4.17 -9.29
CA THR A 499 8.19 3.09 -9.79
C THR A 499 7.88 1.79 -9.05
N ASP A 500 6.59 1.60 -8.78
CA ASP A 500 6.06 0.59 -7.89
C ASP A 500 5.93 -0.73 -8.68
N GLY A 501 6.69 -1.73 -8.23
CA GLY A 501 6.73 -3.06 -8.82
C GLY A 501 5.51 -3.90 -8.43
N VAL A 502 5.70 -5.20 -8.26
CA VAL A 502 4.62 -6.15 -7.93
C VAL A 502 3.75 -5.62 -6.77
N PHE A 503 2.45 -5.52 -7.03
CA PHE A 503 1.51 -4.80 -6.16
C PHE A 503 0.25 -5.63 -5.86
N SER A 504 -0.31 -6.28 -6.88
CA SER A 504 -1.43 -7.22 -6.73
C SER A 504 -1.01 -8.65 -7.06
N VAL A 505 -1.67 -9.60 -6.39
CA VAL A 505 -1.66 -11.03 -6.72
C VAL A 505 -3.10 -11.52 -6.63
N ALA A 506 -3.61 -12.16 -7.69
CA ALA A 506 -4.93 -12.79 -7.70
C ALA A 506 -4.76 -14.29 -7.89
N LEU A 507 -5.48 -15.10 -7.09
CA LEU A 507 -5.36 -16.55 -7.09
C LEU A 507 -6.52 -17.19 -7.83
N SER A 508 -6.25 -18.17 -8.69
CA SER A 508 -7.29 -19.05 -9.22
C SER A 508 -7.88 -19.94 -8.11
N LYS A 509 -8.99 -20.62 -8.41
CA LYS A 509 -9.36 -21.83 -7.67
C LYS A 509 -8.22 -22.87 -7.63
N PRO A 510 -8.17 -23.77 -6.63
CA PRO A 510 -7.20 -24.85 -6.61
C PRO A 510 -7.36 -25.77 -7.82
N ARG A 511 -6.24 -26.33 -8.28
CA ARG A 511 -6.22 -27.46 -9.22
C ARG A 511 -6.31 -28.79 -8.47
N GLU A 512 -6.39 -29.89 -9.21
CA GLU A 512 -6.34 -31.26 -8.68
C GLU A 512 -5.10 -31.55 -7.82
N ASP A 513 -3.97 -30.87 -8.04
CA ASP A 513 -2.76 -31.02 -7.23
C ASP A 513 -2.72 -30.12 -5.97
N GLY A 514 -3.84 -29.46 -5.64
CA GLY A 514 -4.00 -28.58 -4.47
C GLY A 514 -3.41 -27.18 -4.63
N TYR A 515 -2.57 -26.95 -5.65
CA TYR A 515 -1.96 -25.65 -5.93
C TYR A 515 -2.85 -24.80 -6.85
N ARG A 516 -2.74 -23.48 -6.70
CA ARG A 516 -3.42 -22.45 -7.48
C ARG A 516 -2.48 -21.82 -8.52
N THR A 517 -3.04 -21.18 -9.54
CA THR A 517 -2.31 -20.21 -10.38
C THR A 517 -2.34 -18.85 -9.71
N ALA A 518 -1.18 -18.27 -9.43
CA ALA A 518 -1.04 -16.91 -8.95
C ALA A 518 -0.80 -15.97 -10.14
N PHE A 519 -1.82 -15.20 -10.51
CA PHE A 519 -1.71 -14.08 -11.45
C PHE A 519 -1.17 -12.86 -10.70
N PHE A 520 -0.31 -12.06 -11.33
CA PHE A 520 0.27 -10.88 -10.69
C PHE A 520 0.73 -9.83 -11.70
N HIS A 521 0.76 -8.58 -11.24
CA HIS A 521 1.30 -7.45 -11.99
C HIS A 521 2.00 -6.43 -11.09
N ALA A 522 2.83 -5.60 -11.72
CA ALA A 522 3.35 -4.38 -11.10
C ALA A 522 2.37 -3.21 -11.31
N LEU A 523 2.27 -2.30 -10.33
CA LEU A 523 1.37 -1.15 -10.44
C LEU A 523 1.77 -0.24 -11.61
N ALA A 524 3.05 0.11 -11.68
CA ALA A 524 3.63 0.84 -12.81
C ALA A 524 3.92 -0.13 -13.99
N SER A 525 2.92 -0.89 -14.44
CA SER A 525 2.97 -1.73 -15.64
C SER A 525 1.57 -2.02 -16.19
N THR A 526 1.47 -2.21 -17.51
CA THR A 526 0.25 -2.65 -18.21
C THR A 526 0.19 -4.18 -18.37
N LYS A 527 1.23 -4.91 -17.96
CA LYS A 527 1.40 -6.35 -18.25
C LYS A 527 0.86 -7.21 -17.12
N GLU A 528 0.32 -8.38 -17.49
CA GLU A 528 -0.16 -9.41 -16.56
C GLU A 528 0.73 -10.66 -16.67
N PHE A 529 1.04 -11.27 -15.53
CA PHE A 529 1.91 -12.44 -15.45
C PHE A 529 1.22 -13.55 -14.64
N LYS A 530 1.72 -14.79 -14.75
CA LYS A 530 1.36 -15.88 -13.84
C LYS A 530 2.56 -16.67 -13.37
N VAL A 531 2.39 -17.36 -12.24
CA VAL A 531 3.27 -18.40 -11.72
C VAL A 531 2.44 -19.45 -10.97
N ASP A 532 2.97 -20.66 -10.85
CA ASP A 532 2.41 -21.68 -9.98
C ASP A 532 2.64 -21.31 -8.50
N THR A 533 1.61 -21.40 -7.66
CA THR A 533 1.78 -21.23 -6.20
C THR A 533 2.73 -22.26 -5.62
N LYS A 534 2.85 -23.46 -6.22
CA LYS A 534 3.88 -24.46 -5.90
C LYS A 534 5.30 -23.90 -5.95
N THR A 535 5.58 -23.04 -6.93
CA THR A 535 6.89 -22.39 -7.10
C THR A 535 7.10 -21.26 -6.09
N LEU A 536 6.04 -20.60 -5.62
CA LEU A 536 6.11 -19.63 -4.52
C LEU A 536 6.30 -20.31 -3.16
N GLN A 537 5.52 -21.37 -2.90
CA GLN A 537 5.51 -22.16 -1.67
C GLN A 537 6.76 -23.05 -1.51
N THR A 538 7.49 -23.33 -2.60
CA THR A 538 8.77 -24.05 -2.52
C THR A 538 9.89 -23.13 -2.04
N LYS A 539 10.15 -23.16 -0.73
CA LYS A 539 11.34 -22.54 -0.13
C LYS A 539 12.63 -23.08 -0.77
N ASP A 540 13.57 -22.18 -1.05
CA ASP A 540 14.86 -22.47 -1.71
C ASP A 540 14.73 -23.20 -3.07
N ALA A 541 13.69 -22.85 -3.85
CA ALA A 541 13.45 -23.38 -5.19
C ALA A 541 14.68 -23.37 -6.13
N ASP A 542 14.77 -24.40 -6.97
CA ASP A 542 15.82 -24.55 -7.99
C ASP A 542 15.84 -23.34 -8.94
N LYS A 543 17.02 -22.96 -9.44
CA LYS A 543 17.20 -21.93 -10.48
C LYS A 543 16.34 -22.20 -11.73
N ARG A 544 15.97 -23.45 -11.99
CA ARG A 544 15.01 -23.82 -13.05
C ARG A 544 13.63 -23.17 -12.86
N SER A 545 13.21 -22.89 -11.62
CA SER A 545 11.91 -22.28 -11.33
C SER A 545 11.77 -20.82 -11.82
N TYR A 546 12.87 -20.21 -12.27
CA TYR A 546 12.84 -18.96 -13.04
C TYR A 546 11.95 -19.08 -14.29
N PHE A 547 11.86 -20.28 -14.89
CA PHE A 547 11.08 -20.53 -16.11
C PHE A 547 9.59 -20.84 -15.85
N ASP A 548 9.18 -20.99 -14.58
CA ASP A 548 7.77 -21.21 -14.18
C ASP A 548 6.95 -19.90 -14.20
N PHE A 549 7.63 -18.76 -14.37
CA PHE A 549 7.04 -17.44 -14.48
C PHE A 549 6.74 -17.12 -15.95
N HIS A 550 5.48 -16.79 -16.26
CA HIS A 550 5.02 -16.54 -17.62
C HIS A 550 4.37 -15.16 -17.75
N LEU A 551 4.70 -14.45 -18.83
CA LEU A 551 3.90 -13.33 -19.32
C LEU A 551 2.59 -13.89 -19.90
N ILE A 552 1.45 -13.34 -19.48
CA ILE A 552 0.14 -13.63 -20.09
C ILE A 552 -0.07 -12.72 -21.31
N GLY A 553 0.20 -11.43 -21.15
CA GLY A 553 0.00 -10.43 -22.19
C GLY A 553 0.01 -9.01 -21.63
N ASP A 554 -0.71 -8.11 -22.31
CA ASP A 554 -0.78 -6.69 -21.99
C ASP A 554 -2.24 -6.25 -21.91
N ARG A 555 -2.62 -5.55 -20.84
CA ARG A 555 -3.99 -5.03 -20.61
C ARG A 555 -4.27 -3.73 -21.40
N GLY A 556 -3.36 -3.36 -22.31
CA GLY A 556 -3.45 -2.21 -23.20
C GLY A 556 -2.88 -0.92 -22.59
N ASP A 557 -2.87 0.16 -23.34
CA ASP A 557 -2.40 1.44 -22.81
C ASP A 557 -3.28 1.95 -21.65
N ASN A 558 -2.65 2.72 -20.76
CA ASN A 558 -3.24 3.31 -19.56
C ASN A 558 -3.90 2.31 -18.59
N SER A 559 -3.42 1.06 -18.56
CA SER A 559 -3.95 -0.04 -17.74
C SER A 559 -3.14 -0.36 -16.47
N GLN A 560 -2.45 0.63 -15.90
CA GLN A 560 -1.85 0.52 -14.57
C GLN A 560 -2.91 0.18 -13.52
N SER A 561 -2.58 -0.71 -12.59
CA SER A 561 -3.56 -1.36 -11.71
C SER A 561 -3.04 -1.47 -10.27
N SER A 562 -3.89 -1.14 -9.30
CA SER A 562 -3.65 -1.15 -7.86
C SER A 562 -4.24 -2.39 -7.18
N ALA A 563 -5.21 -3.05 -7.81
CA ALA A 563 -5.83 -4.27 -7.30
C ALA A 563 -6.38 -5.15 -8.43
N SER A 564 -6.30 -6.46 -8.19
CA SER A 564 -6.99 -7.50 -8.94
C SER A 564 -7.48 -8.59 -7.99
N PHE A 565 -8.62 -9.20 -8.32
CA PHE A 565 -9.21 -10.31 -7.56
C PHE A 565 -9.93 -11.26 -8.52
N ILE A 566 -9.84 -12.57 -8.29
CA ILE A 566 -10.52 -13.59 -9.10
C ILE A 566 -11.67 -14.17 -8.28
N GLN A 567 -12.88 -14.23 -8.85
CA GLN A 567 -13.94 -15.09 -8.33
C GLN A 567 -13.60 -16.53 -8.69
N GLU A 568 -13.41 -17.39 -7.69
CA GLU A 568 -12.86 -18.74 -7.88
C GLU A 568 -13.69 -19.63 -8.80
N ASP A 569 -15.03 -19.58 -8.67
CA ASP A 569 -15.95 -20.46 -9.41
C ASP A 569 -15.96 -20.18 -10.92
N SER A 570 -16.13 -18.91 -11.29
CA SER A 570 -16.23 -18.43 -12.67
C SER A 570 -14.88 -18.25 -13.37
N GLY A 571 -13.80 -18.08 -12.59
CA GLY A 571 -12.48 -17.73 -13.11
C GLY A 571 -12.39 -16.30 -13.67
N VAL A 572 -13.35 -15.43 -13.37
CA VAL A 572 -13.32 -14.02 -13.78
C VAL A 572 -12.41 -13.23 -12.84
N MET A 573 -11.39 -12.59 -13.41
CA MET A 573 -10.61 -11.56 -12.75
C MET A 573 -11.31 -10.21 -12.90
N PHE A 574 -11.55 -9.53 -11.79
CA PHE A 574 -11.81 -8.09 -11.76
C PHE A 574 -10.51 -7.35 -11.43
N TYR A 575 -10.29 -6.18 -12.04
CA TYR A 575 -9.09 -5.39 -11.80
C TYR A 575 -9.33 -3.90 -12.05
N THR A 576 -8.62 -3.08 -11.26
CA THR A 576 -8.63 -1.60 -11.32
C THR A 576 -7.88 -1.07 -12.55
N GLN A 577 -8.25 0.11 -13.04
CA GLN A 577 -7.60 0.80 -14.16
C GLN A 577 -7.35 2.27 -13.79
N LEU A 578 -6.17 2.56 -13.23
CA LEU A 578 -5.88 3.84 -12.58
C LEU A 578 -5.89 5.04 -13.52
N GLN A 579 -5.57 4.86 -14.81
CA GLN A 579 -5.60 5.93 -15.82
C GLN A 579 -6.83 5.82 -16.75
N LYS A 580 -7.89 5.15 -16.29
CA LYS A 580 -9.22 5.06 -16.95
C LYS A 580 -10.36 5.26 -15.96
N ASP A 581 -10.05 5.80 -14.78
CA ASP A 581 -10.99 6.14 -13.70
C ASP A 581 -12.07 5.04 -13.50
N GLY A 582 -11.67 3.77 -13.40
CA GLY A 582 -12.62 2.65 -13.55
C GLY A 582 -12.12 1.25 -13.23
N VAL A 583 -13.03 0.28 -13.35
CA VAL A 583 -12.84 -1.16 -13.06
C VAL A 583 -13.23 -2.00 -14.28
N TYR A 584 -12.37 -2.97 -14.60
CA TYR A 584 -12.51 -3.87 -15.74
C TYR A 584 -12.59 -5.33 -15.26
N CYS A 585 -13.02 -6.22 -16.15
CA CYS A 585 -12.92 -7.66 -15.96
C CYS A 585 -12.25 -8.36 -17.16
N TRP A 586 -11.76 -9.58 -16.90
CA TRP A 586 -11.25 -10.52 -17.88
C TRP A 586 -11.51 -11.96 -17.40
N ASN A 587 -11.98 -12.83 -18.27
CA ASN A 587 -12.13 -14.26 -17.95
C ASN A 587 -10.77 -14.97 -18.12
N THR A 588 -10.19 -15.49 -17.04
CA THR A 588 -8.83 -16.08 -17.05
C THR A 588 -8.69 -17.34 -17.91
N ASN A 589 -9.79 -17.90 -18.41
CA ASN A 589 -9.82 -19.02 -19.35
C ASN A 589 -9.78 -18.59 -20.84
N LYS A 590 -9.82 -17.28 -21.12
CA LYS A 590 -9.80 -16.68 -22.47
C LYS A 590 -8.51 -15.89 -22.66
N ASP A 591 -7.98 -15.83 -23.88
CA ASP A 591 -6.72 -15.10 -24.15
C ASP A 591 -6.80 -13.62 -23.74
N LEU A 592 -5.71 -13.07 -23.21
CA LEU A 592 -5.62 -11.68 -22.79
C LEU A 592 -5.39 -10.76 -24.00
N VAL A 593 -6.44 -10.63 -24.81
CA VAL A 593 -6.54 -9.75 -26.00
C VAL A 593 -7.61 -8.68 -25.77
N PRO A 594 -7.54 -7.49 -26.42
CA PRO A 594 -8.42 -6.36 -26.12
C PRO A 594 -9.92 -6.69 -26.14
N GLU A 595 -10.34 -7.62 -26.99
CA GLU A 595 -11.72 -8.07 -27.14
C GLU A 595 -12.25 -8.78 -25.88
N ASN A 596 -11.38 -9.36 -25.06
CA ASN A 596 -11.71 -10.05 -23.81
C ASN A 596 -11.53 -9.17 -22.55
N LEU A 597 -11.12 -7.91 -22.71
CA LEU A 597 -10.98 -6.93 -21.62
C LEU A 597 -12.21 -6.03 -21.59
N VAL A 598 -13.11 -6.24 -20.63
CA VAL A 598 -14.39 -5.53 -20.60
C VAL A 598 -14.41 -4.49 -19.49
N GLU A 599 -14.79 -3.26 -19.84
CA GLU A 599 -15.11 -2.21 -18.89
C GLU A 599 -16.42 -2.55 -18.14
N ILE A 600 -16.35 -2.57 -16.80
CA ILE A 600 -17.52 -2.79 -15.95
C ILE A 600 -18.11 -1.48 -15.47
N ALA A 601 -17.23 -0.54 -15.14
CA ALA A 601 -17.56 0.75 -14.55
C ALA A 601 -16.42 1.73 -14.84
N SER A 602 -16.74 2.97 -15.21
CA SER A 602 -15.79 4.08 -15.30
C SER A 602 -16.55 5.37 -15.04
N ASP A 603 -15.99 6.24 -14.21
CA ASP A 603 -16.54 7.57 -13.93
C ASP A 603 -15.43 8.50 -13.42
N ASN A 604 -15.26 9.64 -14.10
CA ASN A 604 -14.10 10.51 -13.93
C ASN A 604 -14.20 11.50 -12.74
N ASP A 605 -15.25 11.39 -11.91
CA ASP A 605 -15.41 12.13 -10.66
C ASP A 605 -15.43 11.20 -9.44
N THR A 606 -16.21 10.13 -9.50
CA THR A 606 -16.40 9.18 -8.39
C THR A 606 -15.43 8.00 -8.40
N MET A 607 -14.81 7.66 -9.54
CA MET A 607 -13.87 6.54 -9.68
C MET A 607 -12.41 6.95 -9.99
N ILE A 608 -12.07 8.23 -9.76
CA ILE A 608 -10.74 8.85 -10.00
C ILE A 608 -9.57 7.93 -9.66
N PHE A 609 -9.44 7.46 -8.41
CA PHE A 609 -8.43 6.47 -8.05
C PHE A 609 -9.11 5.23 -7.50
N THR A 610 -9.33 4.25 -8.37
CA THR A 610 -9.78 2.91 -7.99
C THR A 610 -8.68 2.21 -7.19
N ASN A 611 -8.83 2.16 -5.86
CA ASN A 611 -7.71 1.75 -4.98
C ASN A 611 -7.70 0.24 -4.77
N ASP A 612 -8.80 -0.33 -4.27
CA ASP A 612 -8.86 -1.75 -3.91
C ASP A 612 -10.20 -2.37 -4.28
N LEU A 613 -10.19 -3.66 -4.59
CA LEU A 613 -11.42 -4.43 -4.83
C LEU A 613 -11.30 -5.87 -4.31
N LYS A 614 -12.47 -6.48 -4.05
CA LYS A 614 -12.65 -7.86 -3.60
C LYS A 614 -13.95 -8.42 -4.18
N VAL A 615 -14.04 -9.73 -4.33
CA VAL A 615 -15.34 -10.42 -4.49
C VAL A 615 -15.63 -11.15 -3.18
N ASP A 616 -16.83 -10.94 -2.62
CA ASP A 616 -17.24 -11.55 -1.35
C ASP A 616 -17.75 -13.00 -1.56
N PRO A 617 -17.89 -13.80 -0.48
CA PRO A 617 -18.42 -15.17 -0.57
C PRO A 617 -19.90 -15.29 -1.01
N LYS A 618 -20.59 -14.17 -1.26
CA LYS A 618 -21.95 -14.11 -1.82
C LYS A 618 -21.94 -13.72 -3.31
N GLY A 619 -20.77 -13.67 -3.94
CA GLY A 619 -20.61 -13.31 -5.35
C GLY A 619 -20.85 -11.83 -5.64
N ARG A 620 -20.69 -10.93 -4.66
CA ARG A 620 -20.71 -9.48 -4.91
C ARG A 620 -19.30 -8.96 -5.11
N LEU A 621 -19.10 -8.17 -6.17
CA LEU A 621 -17.94 -7.30 -6.29
C LEU A 621 -18.10 -6.12 -5.32
N TRP A 622 -16.99 -5.73 -4.69
CA TRP A 622 -16.85 -4.55 -3.86
C TRP A 622 -15.63 -3.75 -4.32
N VAL A 623 -15.77 -2.44 -4.51
CA VAL A 623 -14.71 -1.54 -5.02
C VAL A 623 -14.62 -0.32 -4.11
N LEU A 624 -13.41 0.00 -3.64
CA LEU A 624 -13.09 1.26 -2.97
C LEU A 624 -12.46 2.22 -3.99
N THR A 625 -12.97 3.44 -4.05
CA THR A 625 -12.37 4.54 -4.80
C THR A 625 -12.11 5.75 -3.91
N ASP A 626 -11.07 6.49 -4.25
CA ASP A 626 -10.65 7.69 -3.53
C ASP A 626 -10.04 8.73 -4.50
N ARG A 627 -9.53 9.83 -3.92
CA ARG A 627 -8.79 10.88 -4.62
C ARG A 627 -7.30 10.90 -4.21
N LEU A 628 -6.65 9.74 -4.04
CA LEU A 628 -5.26 9.59 -3.55
C LEU A 628 -4.22 10.48 -4.26
N PRO A 629 -4.22 10.66 -5.60
CA PRO A 629 -3.29 11.58 -6.26
C PRO A 629 -3.49 13.04 -5.80
N THR A 630 -4.74 13.47 -5.66
CA THR A 630 -5.09 14.80 -5.13
C THR A 630 -4.69 14.91 -3.66
N PHE A 631 -4.94 13.89 -2.84
CA PHE A 631 -4.53 13.86 -1.44
C PHE A 631 -3.00 13.92 -1.21
N ILE A 632 -2.20 13.35 -2.12
CA ILE A 632 -0.73 13.36 -2.01
C ILE A 632 -0.13 14.66 -2.54
N TYR A 633 -0.63 15.18 -3.67
CA TYR A 633 0.03 16.24 -4.46
C TYR A 633 -0.71 17.59 -4.48
N LYS A 634 -1.91 17.66 -3.89
CA LYS A 634 -2.77 18.84 -3.72
C LYS A 634 -3.42 18.77 -2.32
N ASP A 635 -4.46 19.57 -2.08
CA ASP A 635 -5.42 19.36 -0.99
C ASP A 635 -6.72 18.75 -1.55
N LEU A 636 -7.46 18.03 -0.71
CA LEU A 636 -8.80 17.51 -1.02
C LEU A 636 -9.85 18.63 -0.87
N GLY A 637 -10.89 18.63 -1.72
CA GLY A 637 -12.00 19.57 -1.60
C GLY A 637 -12.84 19.26 -0.36
N GLU A 638 -13.12 20.27 0.46
CA GLU A 638 -13.94 20.11 1.68
C GLU A 638 -15.43 19.93 1.37
N GLU A 639 -15.88 20.48 0.23
CA GLU A 639 -17.25 20.29 -0.27
C GLU A 639 -17.41 19.12 -1.25
N GLU A 640 -16.31 18.47 -1.66
CA GLU A 640 -16.33 17.33 -2.57
C GLU A 640 -16.53 16.01 -1.82
N THR A 641 -17.17 15.04 -2.47
CA THR A 641 -17.14 13.65 -2.02
C THR A 641 -15.80 13.03 -2.44
N ASN A 642 -14.97 12.67 -1.47
CA ASN A 642 -13.59 12.27 -1.73
C ASN A 642 -13.41 10.74 -1.79
N TYR A 643 -14.34 9.96 -1.21
CA TYR A 643 -14.25 8.51 -1.06
C TYR A 643 -15.60 7.85 -1.36
N HIS A 644 -15.61 6.75 -2.13
CA HIS A 644 -16.81 5.95 -2.42
C HIS A 644 -16.53 4.44 -2.27
N ILE A 645 -17.56 3.68 -1.92
CA ILE A 645 -17.57 2.22 -1.94
C ILE A 645 -18.75 1.75 -2.79
N PHE A 646 -18.43 1.06 -3.87
CA PHE A 646 -19.38 0.51 -4.83
C PHE A 646 -19.55 -0.99 -4.65
N THR A 647 -20.73 -1.51 -5.00
CA THR A 647 -20.97 -2.95 -5.09
C THR A 647 -22.03 -3.35 -6.13
N GLY A 648 -21.92 -4.57 -6.65
CA GLY A 648 -22.94 -5.24 -7.45
C GLY A 648 -22.69 -6.75 -7.48
N LYS A 649 -23.67 -7.55 -7.88
CA LYS A 649 -23.50 -9.00 -8.03
C LYS A 649 -22.71 -9.30 -9.30
N VAL A 650 -21.70 -10.18 -9.21
CA VAL A 650 -20.83 -10.53 -10.33
C VAL A 650 -21.62 -11.03 -11.54
N ASP A 651 -22.58 -11.95 -11.34
CA ASP A 651 -23.35 -12.55 -12.43
C ASP A 651 -24.16 -11.51 -13.23
N GLU A 652 -24.74 -10.52 -12.54
CA GLU A 652 -25.48 -9.41 -13.16
C GLU A 652 -24.54 -8.42 -13.86
N ILE A 653 -23.37 -8.14 -13.26
CA ILE A 653 -22.32 -7.28 -13.82
C ILE A 653 -21.76 -7.84 -15.14
N ILE A 654 -21.45 -9.14 -15.19
CA ILE A 654 -20.79 -9.77 -16.35
C ILE A 654 -21.77 -10.28 -17.42
N ALA A 655 -23.08 -10.29 -17.14
CA ALA A 655 -24.10 -10.75 -18.07
C ALA A 655 -23.97 -10.10 -19.46
N GLY A 656 -23.98 -10.93 -20.51
CA GLY A 656 -23.84 -10.48 -21.90
C GLY A 656 -22.46 -9.94 -22.29
N THR A 657 -21.44 -10.05 -21.43
CA THR A 657 -20.07 -9.59 -21.72
C THR A 657 -19.12 -10.76 -22.02
N ASN A 658 -17.97 -10.47 -22.64
CA ASN A 658 -16.93 -11.47 -22.87
C ASN A 658 -16.26 -12.00 -21.57
N CYS A 659 -16.50 -11.37 -20.42
CA CYS A 659 -16.11 -11.90 -19.11
C CYS A 659 -16.98 -13.07 -18.63
N ALA A 660 -18.25 -13.14 -19.04
CA ALA A 660 -19.07 -14.32 -18.79
C ALA A 660 -18.39 -15.57 -19.37
N ALA A 661 -18.73 -16.75 -18.86
CA ALA A 661 -18.17 -18.03 -19.32
C ALA A 661 -18.48 -18.27 -20.81
#